data_AF-A0A8H8NZ06-F1
#
_entry.id   AF-A0A8H8NZ06-F1
#
_cell.length_a   1.000
_cell.length_b   1.000
_cell.length_c   1.000
_cell.angle_alpha   90.00
_cell.angle_beta   90.00
_cell.angle_gamma   90.00
#
_symmetry.space_group_name_H-M   'P 1'
#
loop_
_entity.id
_entity.type
_entity.pdbx_description
1 polymer ?
#
loop_
_entity_poly.entity_id
_entity_poly.type
_entity_poly.pdbx_seq_one_letter_code
_entity_poly.pdbx_strand_id
1 'polypeptide(L)'
;MDAPKQGVLRIQSHKGKENVLPSGLPRLSVKKDPNQPSSVSTRKVSGSQPTLGAAALRAQVDTLRTENAKLRKEHQRELHKSQEKASQLESRVQDLVREKLTRDSEHAEAEREHRMVSQREAALRTALEKSESALKQLNERIGKLAGAERKLEDIERIHNDEKRKLTMEISSLQSQLEIARTTVGEHSARLRERDTSRRFETRARDLEVRIQERDLRIRELEEELATAEAQAQVYEGRMQVYDKRVKAYKERVRVAEQQARDTEIEMEALEVSQAASNEETSKELAYAKVLLERFAVAYGQLHANSQAKDKEIQALEGELRDKGRKIATLEQMAVWAEEEKRSLAEELGIQRDPVYSEWGKYRHTTYAERDSSQTDLDELVIAVLEGQREMRLMEVQKLRLFSNDVHTSIADTSLPSASNLSRSEELELIKLRAECATLREEQESLEQDLVDAAMEAEEHNHQIVAYQELQVEYASLEAEIAHLRSRTIIPNVDPSHTKAQAELSRLEAEHKQLQAEFTAYKQTMEETARAAAEHEARAVLLNGLQAREHSLREQMDALRTQIARLEKDLQDERENVKRAERRLVQAKTIEDELREDIDEMMEALDRADRYEEAYNTLVGEVVQLGLSDRELDKLQKASEAALGVSNANQKLKYVEEIKAELDQMAQKLAQTERERDQARAQGVDLRRELGVFQTVTGLNGWMDPSRSASTPPIRSMMTPPARLPSLPLERITETSAPNEGLGVTSNARPELRALGLGLPSARRPASVPAPAPVTTDRRISRALSMALEAENMTLTE
;
A
#
# COMPACT_ATOMS: atom_id res chain seq x y z
N MET A 1 52.71 -52.94 -43.45
CA MET A 1 52.92 -52.37 -42.11
C MET A 1 52.38 -53.30 -41.02
N ASP A 2 53.07 -54.32 -40.50
CA ASP A 2 54.00 -55.29 -41.12
C ASP A 2 54.07 -56.54 -40.23
N ALA A 3 54.40 -57.68 -40.83
CA ALA A 3 54.88 -58.89 -40.15
C ALA A 3 56.40 -59.02 -40.36
N PRO A 4 57.14 -60.00 -39.79
CA PRO A 4 56.75 -61.09 -38.88
C PRO A 4 57.72 -61.23 -37.68
N LYS A 5 57.72 -62.39 -36.98
CA LYS A 5 58.93 -63.25 -36.79
C LYS A 5 58.65 -64.58 -36.10
N GLN A 6 59.58 -65.52 -36.27
CA GLN A 6 59.63 -66.86 -35.64
C GLN A 6 60.90 -66.99 -34.76
N GLY A 7 60.88 -67.87 -33.77
CA GLY A 7 62.03 -68.36 -33.00
C GLY A 7 61.54 -69.22 -31.82
N VAL A 8 61.89 -70.51 -31.58
CA VAL A 8 63.00 -71.44 -31.87
C VAL A 8 63.97 -71.62 -30.68
N LEU A 9 64.13 -72.88 -30.24
CA LEU A 9 64.95 -73.39 -29.10
C LEU A 9 64.40 -73.00 -27.70
N ARG A 10 64.76 -73.67 -26.59
CA ARG A 10 65.92 -74.57 -26.33
C ARG A 10 65.61 -75.70 -25.32
N ILE A 11 66.41 -76.76 -25.35
CA ILE A 11 66.37 -77.93 -24.44
C ILE A 11 66.92 -77.59 -23.05
N GLN A 12 66.35 -78.16 -21.98
CA GLN A 12 67.13 -78.60 -20.82
C GLN A 12 66.52 -79.84 -20.15
N SER A 13 67.40 -80.70 -19.62
CA SER A 13 67.04 -81.92 -18.87
C SER A 13 67.79 -81.91 -17.54
N HIS A 14 67.17 -82.37 -16.45
CA HIS A 14 67.85 -82.52 -15.16
C HIS A 14 67.39 -83.74 -14.37
N LYS A 15 68.23 -84.19 -13.43
CA LYS A 15 68.11 -85.46 -12.70
C LYS A 15 67.90 -85.24 -11.19
N GLY A 16 67.02 -86.03 -10.60
CA GLY A 16 66.99 -86.43 -9.18
C GLY A 16 66.10 -87.67 -9.06
N LYS A 17 66.48 -88.82 -8.50
CA LYS A 17 67.22 -89.19 -7.26
C LYS A 17 66.44 -89.03 -5.95
N GLU A 18 65.69 -90.07 -5.60
CA GLU A 18 65.55 -90.66 -4.25
C GLU A 18 65.02 -92.10 -4.47
N ASN A 19 65.57 -93.22 -3.97
CA ASN A 19 66.13 -93.63 -2.66
C ASN A 19 65.10 -94.08 -1.60
N VAL A 20 64.47 -95.24 -1.81
CA VAL A 20 63.99 -96.13 -0.72
C VAL A 20 64.28 -97.60 -1.06
N LEU A 21 64.68 -98.38 -0.04
CA LEU A 21 64.95 -99.83 0.00
C LEU A 21 64.47 -100.36 1.39
N PRO A 22 64.59 -101.65 1.76
CA PRO A 22 63.95 -102.82 1.13
C PRO A 22 63.35 -103.83 2.14
N SER A 23 62.28 -104.56 1.78
CA SER A 23 61.87 -105.81 2.48
C SER A 23 60.81 -106.57 1.67
N GLY A 24 60.77 -107.90 1.59
CA GLY A 24 61.68 -108.91 2.14
C GLY A 24 61.37 -110.33 1.61
N LEU A 25 62.29 -111.28 1.82
CA LEU A 25 62.10 -112.71 1.51
C LEU A 25 61.35 -113.43 2.66
N PRO A 26 60.91 -114.68 2.44
CA PRO A 26 61.73 -115.75 3.03
C PRO A 26 62.08 -116.89 2.06
N ARG A 27 63.34 -117.34 2.13
CA ARG A 27 63.76 -118.70 1.73
C ARG A 27 63.43 -119.67 2.87
N LEU A 28 63.13 -120.92 2.52
CA LEU A 28 63.41 -122.08 3.38
C LEU A 28 64.19 -123.14 2.57
N SER A 29 64.89 -124.04 3.28
CA SER A 29 66.10 -124.66 2.72
C SER A 29 66.40 -126.09 3.22
N VAL A 30 66.81 -126.95 2.27
CA VAL A 30 67.82 -128.02 2.40
C VAL A 30 67.61 -129.14 3.44
N LYS A 31 67.41 -130.37 2.92
CA LYS A 31 68.05 -131.65 3.30
C LYS A 31 67.96 -132.57 2.06
N LYS A 32 68.97 -133.33 1.59
CA LYS A 32 69.93 -134.27 2.24
C LYS A 32 69.21 -135.56 2.68
N ASP A 33 69.57 -136.80 2.30
CA ASP A 33 70.84 -137.41 1.80
C ASP A 33 70.63 -138.40 0.61
N PRO A 34 71.70 -138.93 -0.03
CA PRO A 34 71.65 -140.02 -1.01
C PRO A 34 71.93 -141.42 -0.41
N ASN A 35 71.54 -142.52 -1.07
CA ASN A 35 72.31 -143.78 -1.03
C ASN A 35 72.01 -144.83 -2.13
N GLN A 36 72.97 -145.75 -2.28
CA GLN A 36 73.13 -146.85 -3.25
C GLN A 36 72.71 -148.22 -2.61
N PRO A 37 73.04 -149.45 -3.12
CA PRO A 37 73.36 -149.97 -4.49
C PRO A 37 72.72 -151.37 -4.82
N SER A 38 73.21 -152.03 -5.88
CA SER A 38 73.49 -153.51 -5.97
C SER A 38 72.33 -154.54 -6.15
N SER A 39 72.53 -155.77 -6.70
CA SER A 39 73.54 -156.29 -7.68
C SER A 39 73.24 -157.73 -8.19
N VAL A 40 73.60 -158.02 -9.45
CA VAL A 40 74.30 -159.22 -9.99
C VAL A 40 74.16 -160.63 -9.33
N SER A 41 73.78 -161.65 -10.14
CA SER A 41 74.37 -163.02 -10.27
C SER A 41 73.37 -163.94 -11.01
N THR A 42 73.59 -164.82 -12.00
CA THR A 42 74.69 -165.58 -12.66
C THR A 42 74.76 -167.11 -12.39
N ARG A 43 74.81 -167.89 -13.49
CA ARG A 43 75.56 -169.16 -13.74
C ARG A 43 75.00 -170.57 -13.37
N LYS A 44 75.37 -171.53 -14.26
CA LYS A 44 75.70 -172.98 -14.07
C LYS A 44 74.53 -174.00 -13.91
N VAL A 45 74.66 -175.32 -14.20
CA VAL A 45 75.46 -176.14 -15.18
C VAL A 45 75.06 -177.65 -15.07
N SER A 46 75.21 -178.46 -16.14
CA SER A 46 75.06 -179.96 -16.17
C SER A 46 73.63 -180.50 -15.91
N GLY A 47 73.14 -181.67 -16.36
CA GLY A 47 73.58 -182.76 -17.26
C GLY A 47 72.30 -183.46 -17.81
N SER A 48 72.24 -184.66 -18.42
CA SER A 48 73.19 -185.76 -18.67
C SER A 48 72.80 -186.55 -19.95
N GLN A 49 73.56 -187.60 -20.30
CA GLN A 49 73.27 -188.60 -21.36
C GLN A 49 72.11 -189.56 -20.98
N PRO A 50 71.52 -190.43 -21.87
CA PRO A 50 72.26 -191.37 -22.74
C PRO A 50 71.71 -191.80 -24.14
N THR A 51 72.65 -192.31 -24.95
CA THR A 51 72.58 -193.43 -25.93
C THR A 51 71.56 -193.54 -27.09
N LEU A 52 72.14 -193.68 -28.30
CA LEU A 52 71.82 -194.62 -29.39
C LEU A 52 70.53 -194.47 -30.23
N GLY A 53 70.71 -194.24 -31.53
CA GLY A 53 69.67 -194.42 -32.56
C GLY A 53 69.97 -193.68 -33.87
N ALA A 54 70.64 -194.33 -34.84
CA ALA A 54 71.12 -193.69 -36.07
C ALA A 54 70.01 -193.16 -37.03
N ALA A 55 68.73 -193.46 -36.75
CA ALA A 55 67.59 -192.86 -37.44
C ALA A 55 67.23 -191.45 -36.91
N ALA A 56 67.45 -191.18 -35.62
CA ALA A 56 66.92 -189.98 -34.94
C ALA A 56 67.60 -188.67 -35.39
N LEU A 57 68.87 -188.71 -35.79
CA LEU A 57 69.63 -187.51 -36.18
C LEU A 57 69.04 -186.78 -37.39
N ARG A 58 68.30 -187.46 -38.29
CA ARG A 58 67.62 -186.79 -39.40
C ARG A 58 66.45 -185.95 -38.89
N ALA A 59 65.61 -186.52 -38.03
CA ALA A 59 64.52 -185.80 -37.37
C ALA A 59 65.01 -184.65 -36.47
N GLN A 60 66.18 -184.80 -35.84
CA GLN A 60 66.78 -183.72 -35.03
C GLN A 60 67.28 -182.54 -35.88
N VAL A 61 67.85 -182.81 -37.07
CA VAL A 61 68.23 -181.74 -38.00
C VAL A 61 67.01 -181.00 -38.55
N ASP A 62 65.92 -181.69 -38.84
CA ASP A 62 64.70 -181.06 -39.39
C ASP A 62 63.86 -180.34 -38.31
N THR A 63 63.91 -180.78 -37.05
CA THR A 63 63.41 -179.98 -35.92
C THR A 63 64.25 -178.72 -35.69
N LEU A 64 65.58 -178.79 -35.71
CA LEU A 64 66.43 -177.60 -35.61
C LEU A 64 66.29 -176.62 -36.80
N ARG A 65 65.95 -177.12 -38.00
CA ARG A 65 65.61 -176.31 -39.18
C ARG A 65 64.26 -175.61 -39.03
N THR A 66 63.23 -176.34 -38.58
CA THR A 66 61.89 -175.75 -38.35
C THR A 66 61.90 -174.78 -37.17
N GLU A 67 62.70 -175.03 -36.14
CA GLU A 67 62.95 -174.09 -35.03
C GLU A 67 63.72 -172.85 -35.48
N ASN A 68 64.76 -172.98 -36.32
CA ASN A 68 65.42 -171.83 -36.95
C ASN A 68 64.45 -171.00 -37.82
N ALA A 69 63.57 -171.67 -38.58
CA ALA A 69 62.55 -170.99 -39.37
C ALA A 69 61.49 -170.29 -38.49
N LYS A 70 61.17 -170.87 -37.32
CA LYS A 70 60.30 -170.25 -36.32
C LYS A 70 60.99 -169.02 -35.71
N LEU A 71 62.21 -169.16 -35.19
CA LEU A 71 62.99 -168.06 -34.60
C LEU A 71 63.22 -166.91 -35.59
N ARG A 72 63.45 -167.18 -36.87
CA ARG A 72 63.56 -166.12 -37.90
C ARG A 72 62.22 -165.38 -38.11
N LYS A 73 61.10 -166.10 -38.15
CA LYS A 73 59.75 -165.48 -38.21
C LYS A 73 59.39 -164.73 -36.93
N GLU A 74 59.83 -165.23 -35.78
CA GLU A 74 59.60 -164.64 -34.46
C GLU A 74 60.41 -163.34 -34.32
N HIS A 75 61.71 -163.36 -34.66
CA HIS A 75 62.55 -162.16 -34.74
C HIS A 75 62.06 -161.15 -35.77
N GLN A 76 61.59 -161.57 -36.95
CA GLN A 76 60.94 -160.67 -37.92
C GLN A 76 59.67 -160.01 -37.35
N ARG A 77 58.84 -160.77 -36.60
CA ARG A 77 57.65 -160.23 -35.91
C ARG A 77 58.04 -159.26 -34.80
N GLU A 78 59.06 -159.56 -34.02
CA GLU A 78 59.58 -158.63 -32.99
C GLU A 78 60.17 -157.36 -33.60
N LEU A 79 60.91 -157.49 -34.71
CA LEU A 79 61.49 -156.35 -35.41
C LEU A 79 60.38 -155.46 -36.00
N HIS A 80 59.39 -156.02 -36.70
CA HIS A 80 58.19 -155.28 -37.11
C HIS A 80 57.47 -154.63 -35.92
N LYS A 81 57.21 -155.38 -34.83
CA LYS A 81 56.54 -154.85 -33.63
C LYS A 81 57.37 -153.77 -32.90
N SER A 82 58.69 -153.79 -33.03
CA SER A 82 59.58 -152.73 -32.54
C SER A 82 59.54 -151.49 -33.44
N GLN A 83 59.43 -151.69 -34.76
CA GLN A 83 59.31 -150.63 -35.77
C GLN A 83 57.94 -149.94 -35.71
N GLU A 84 56.86 -150.70 -35.49
CA GLU A 84 55.50 -150.19 -35.20
C GLU A 84 55.47 -149.38 -33.90
N LYS A 85 56.15 -149.85 -32.85
CA LYS A 85 56.29 -149.08 -31.60
C LYS A 85 57.14 -147.82 -31.81
N ALA A 86 58.18 -147.88 -32.63
CA ALA A 86 59.02 -146.73 -32.95
C ALA A 86 58.20 -145.68 -33.71
N SER A 87 57.44 -146.06 -34.75
CA SER A 87 56.59 -145.12 -35.50
C SER A 87 55.39 -144.61 -34.70
N GLN A 88 54.82 -145.40 -33.78
CA GLN A 88 53.81 -144.93 -32.82
C GLN A 88 54.39 -143.89 -31.84
N LEU A 89 55.60 -144.11 -31.34
CA LEU A 89 56.29 -143.15 -30.47
C LEU A 89 56.73 -141.91 -31.25
N GLU A 90 57.20 -142.06 -32.49
CA GLU A 90 57.57 -140.95 -33.36
C GLU A 90 56.36 -140.09 -33.72
N SER A 91 55.23 -140.70 -34.12
CA SER A 91 53.97 -139.97 -34.30
C SER A 91 53.61 -139.22 -33.03
N ARG A 92 53.59 -139.89 -31.87
CA ARG A 92 53.25 -139.25 -30.60
C ARG A 92 54.20 -138.11 -30.22
N VAL A 93 55.48 -138.19 -30.56
CA VAL A 93 56.44 -137.09 -30.38
C VAL A 93 56.15 -135.95 -31.35
N GLN A 94 55.86 -136.22 -32.62
CA GLN A 94 55.45 -135.18 -33.57
C GLN A 94 54.14 -134.50 -33.14
N ASP A 95 53.16 -135.28 -32.67
CA ASP A 95 51.88 -134.80 -32.17
C ASP A 95 52.08 -133.88 -30.95
N LEU A 96 52.87 -134.32 -29.97
CA LEU A 96 53.26 -133.51 -28.80
C LEU A 96 54.07 -132.26 -29.17
N VAL A 97 54.89 -132.29 -30.22
CA VAL A 97 55.61 -131.11 -30.72
C VAL A 97 54.66 -130.11 -31.39
N ARG A 98 53.66 -130.59 -32.15
CA ARG A 98 52.59 -129.73 -32.69
C ARG A 98 51.75 -129.13 -31.56
N GLU A 99 51.36 -129.94 -30.57
CA GLU A 99 50.59 -129.52 -29.38
C GLU A 99 51.37 -128.56 -28.47
N LYS A 100 52.70 -128.66 -28.44
CA LYS A 100 53.55 -127.64 -27.79
C LYS A 100 53.57 -126.35 -28.60
N LEU A 101 53.76 -126.43 -29.92
CA LEU A 101 53.80 -125.24 -30.78
C LEU A 101 52.48 -124.46 -30.75
N THR A 102 51.32 -125.13 -30.71
CA THR A 102 50.02 -124.44 -30.54
C THR A 102 49.95 -123.73 -29.20
N ARG A 103 50.33 -124.37 -28.09
CA ARG A 103 50.38 -123.72 -26.76
C ARG A 103 51.38 -122.57 -26.68
N ASP A 104 52.56 -122.71 -27.30
CA ASP A 104 53.55 -121.62 -27.37
C ASP A 104 52.99 -120.43 -28.16
N SER A 105 52.20 -120.65 -29.23
CA SER A 105 51.49 -119.57 -29.94
C SER A 105 50.31 -118.98 -29.15
N GLU A 106 49.49 -119.81 -28.50
CA GLU A 106 48.38 -119.37 -27.63
C GLU A 106 48.90 -118.50 -26.48
N HIS A 107 50.02 -118.88 -25.86
CA HIS A 107 50.68 -118.09 -24.82
C HIS A 107 51.23 -116.76 -25.37
N ALA A 108 51.84 -116.79 -26.56
CA ALA A 108 52.32 -115.57 -27.22
C ALA A 108 51.17 -114.63 -27.64
N GLU A 109 49.98 -115.15 -27.91
CA GLU A 109 48.78 -114.36 -28.19
C GLU A 109 48.15 -113.80 -26.91
N ALA A 110 47.98 -114.62 -25.87
CA ALA A 110 47.55 -114.17 -24.54
C ALA A 110 48.48 -113.07 -23.97
N GLU A 111 49.80 -113.16 -24.19
CA GLU A 111 50.74 -112.08 -23.84
C GLU A 111 50.51 -110.79 -24.64
N ARG A 112 50.20 -110.88 -25.95
CA ARG A 112 49.86 -109.69 -26.76
C ARG A 112 48.56 -109.07 -26.27
N GLU A 113 47.54 -109.88 -26.01
CA GLU A 113 46.26 -109.41 -25.47
C GLU A 113 46.44 -108.75 -24.10
N HIS A 114 47.18 -109.37 -23.17
CA HIS A 114 47.47 -108.77 -21.87
C HIS A 114 48.20 -107.42 -22.00
N ARG A 115 49.16 -107.29 -22.93
CA ARG A 115 49.82 -106.00 -23.22
C ARG A 115 48.84 -104.97 -23.79
N MET A 116 47.94 -105.36 -24.69
CA MET A 116 46.91 -104.47 -25.25
C MET A 116 45.86 -104.07 -24.20
N VAL A 117 45.46 -104.97 -23.31
CA VAL A 117 44.56 -104.69 -22.17
C VAL A 117 45.24 -103.74 -21.18
N SER A 118 46.50 -103.98 -20.83
CA SER A 118 47.27 -103.08 -19.95
C SER A 118 47.47 -101.69 -20.56
N GLN A 119 47.69 -101.58 -21.88
CA GLN A 119 47.71 -100.30 -22.59
C GLN A 119 46.35 -99.59 -22.59
N ARG A 120 45.25 -100.32 -22.80
CA ARG A 120 43.87 -99.78 -22.70
C ARG A 120 43.58 -99.30 -21.27
N GLU A 121 43.98 -100.06 -20.25
CA GLU A 121 43.81 -99.68 -18.85
C GLU A 121 44.63 -98.43 -18.50
N ALA A 122 45.90 -98.36 -18.92
CA ALA A 122 46.73 -97.17 -18.73
C ALA A 122 46.12 -95.94 -19.43
N ALA A 123 45.63 -96.09 -20.66
CA ALA A 123 44.92 -95.03 -21.37
C ALA A 123 43.66 -94.57 -20.60
N LEU A 124 42.82 -95.50 -20.14
CA LEU A 124 41.63 -95.20 -19.34
C LEU A 124 41.98 -94.51 -18.01
N ARG A 125 43.03 -94.94 -17.30
CA ARG A 125 43.52 -94.27 -16.08
C ARG A 125 43.93 -92.82 -16.36
N THR A 126 44.70 -92.56 -17.43
CA THR A 126 45.07 -91.18 -17.81
C THR A 126 43.88 -90.33 -18.31
N ALA A 127 42.85 -90.96 -18.86
CA ALA A 127 41.61 -90.26 -19.24
C ALA A 127 40.77 -89.91 -18.00
N LEU A 128 40.72 -90.81 -17.01
CA LEU A 128 40.04 -90.61 -15.74
C LEU A 128 40.73 -89.51 -14.92
N GLU A 129 42.06 -89.54 -14.78
CA GLU A 129 42.86 -88.49 -14.13
C GLU A 129 42.64 -87.12 -14.81
N LYS A 130 42.56 -87.07 -16.13
CA LYS A 130 42.18 -85.86 -16.88
C LYS A 130 40.76 -85.40 -16.55
N SER A 131 39.78 -86.29 -16.50
CA SER A 131 38.40 -85.93 -16.14
C SER A 131 38.27 -85.47 -14.67
N GLU A 132 39.01 -86.07 -13.74
CA GLU A 132 39.07 -85.62 -12.35
C GLU A 132 39.72 -84.24 -12.22
N SER A 133 40.81 -83.97 -12.95
CA SER A 133 41.43 -82.64 -12.96
C SER A 133 40.53 -81.57 -13.60
N ALA A 134 39.77 -81.92 -14.65
CA ALA A 134 38.75 -81.04 -15.22
C ALA A 134 37.58 -80.79 -14.24
N LEU A 135 37.13 -81.81 -13.49
CA LEU A 135 36.11 -81.65 -12.45
C LEU A 135 36.60 -80.78 -11.28
N LYS A 136 37.87 -80.90 -10.87
CA LYS A 136 38.49 -79.99 -9.90
C LYS A 136 38.49 -78.54 -10.39
N GLN A 137 38.93 -78.30 -11.64
CA GLN A 137 38.88 -76.97 -12.26
C GLN A 137 37.45 -76.42 -12.41
N LEU A 138 36.46 -77.27 -12.69
CA LEU A 138 35.04 -76.87 -12.74
C LEU A 138 34.53 -76.50 -11.34
N ASN A 139 34.85 -77.28 -10.31
CA ASN A 139 34.50 -76.96 -8.92
C ASN A 139 35.18 -75.67 -8.43
N GLU A 140 36.43 -75.42 -8.80
CA GLU A 140 37.12 -74.14 -8.54
C GLU A 140 36.44 -72.96 -9.26
N ARG A 141 35.99 -73.15 -10.51
CA ARG A 141 35.23 -72.13 -11.25
C ARG A 141 33.86 -71.88 -10.62
N ILE A 142 33.14 -72.92 -10.19
CA ILE A 142 31.88 -72.81 -9.45
C ILE A 142 32.11 -72.08 -8.12
N GLY A 143 33.18 -72.39 -7.37
CA GLY A 143 33.53 -71.68 -6.14
C GLY A 143 33.87 -70.20 -6.37
N LYS A 144 34.50 -69.85 -7.50
CA LYS A 144 34.76 -68.46 -7.92
C LYS A 144 33.48 -67.74 -8.33
N LEU A 145 32.60 -68.38 -9.11
CA LEU A 145 31.29 -67.84 -9.48
C LEU A 145 30.42 -67.58 -8.25
N ALA A 146 30.28 -68.58 -7.36
CA ALA A 146 29.58 -68.42 -6.08
C ALA A 146 30.27 -67.42 -5.12
N GLY A 147 31.49 -66.98 -5.41
CA GLY A 147 32.15 -65.85 -4.74
C GLY A 147 31.77 -64.50 -5.37
N ALA A 148 31.69 -64.43 -6.70
CA ALA A 148 31.24 -63.26 -7.44
C ALA A 148 29.74 -62.97 -7.23
N GLU A 149 28.89 -64.00 -7.20
CA GLU A 149 27.46 -63.89 -6.90
C GLU A 149 27.21 -63.24 -5.53
N ARG A 150 27.94 -63.68 -4.49
CA ARG A 150 27.86 -63.04 -3.16
C ARG A 150 28.38 -61.61 -3.14
N LYS A 151 29.44 -61.29 -3.90
CA LYS A 151 29.89 -59.90 -4.06
C LYS A 151 28.83 -59.03 -4.74
N LEU A 152 28.14 -59.55 -5.75
CA LEU A 152 27.02 -58.85 -6.40
C LEU A 152 25.86 -58.64 -5.42
N GLU A 153 25.46 -59.66 -4.65
CA GLU A 153 24.45 -59.50 -3.58
C GLU A 153 24.84 -58.42 -2.57
N ASP A 154 26.10 -58.36 -2.14
CA ASP A 154 26.56 -57.37 -1.16
C ASP A 154 26.65 -55.95 -1.75
N ILE A 155 27.06 -55.80 -3.02
CA ILE A 155 26.99 -54.52 -3.74
C ILE A 155 25.54 -54.07 -3.94
N GLU A 156 24.63 -54.98 -4.30
CA GLU A 156 23.19 -54.70 -4.39
C GLU A 156 22.61 -54.28 -3.04
N ARG A 157 23.02 -54.90 -1.92
CA ARG A 157 22.62 -54.47 -0.56
C ARG A 157 23.09 -53.05 -0.27
N ILE A 158 24.37 -52.75 -0.50
CA ILE A 158 24.97 -51.43 -0.27
C ILE A 158 24.24 -50.36 -1.10
N HIS A 159 24.08 -50.57 -2.40
CA HIS A 159 23.38 -49.63 -3.29
C HIS A 159 21.91 -49.46 -2.90
N ASN A 160 21.20 -50.51 -2.46
CA ASN A 160 19.84 -50.36 -1.95
C ASN A 160 19.77 -49.56 -0.64
N ASP A 161 20.73 -49.71 0.27
CA ASP A 161 20.80 -48.93 1.51
C ASP A 161 21.25 -47.49 1.30
N GLU A 162 22.11 -47.22 0.32
CA GLU A 162 22.45 -45.86 -0.12
C GLU A 162 21.26 -45.18 -0.79
N LYS A 163 20.54 -45.89 -1.68
CA LYS A 163 19.29 -45.42 -2.27
C LYS A 163 18.23 -45.11 -1.20
N ARG A 164 18.15 -45.92 -0.12
CA ARG A 164 17.30 -45.63 1.05
C ARG A 164 17.74 -44.36 1.78
N LYS A 165 19.04 -44.21 2.09
CA LYS A 165 19.59 -42.99 2.73
C LYS A 165 19.28 -41.74 1.91
N LEU A 166 19.57 -41.76 0.61
CA LEU A 166 19.28 -40.65 -0.31
C LEU A 166 17.78 -40.36 -0.40
N THR A 167 16.91 -41.38 -0.41
CA THR A 167 15.45 -41.17 -0.38
C THR A 167 15.01 -40.50 0.92
N MET A 168 15.58 -40.90 2.06
CA MET A 168 15.30 -40.28 3.36
C MET A 168 15.82 -38.84 3.41
N GLU A 169 17.02 -38.57 2.91
CA GLU A 169 17.61 -37.23 2.83
C GLU A 169 16.80 -36.30 1.92
N ILE A 170 16.41 -36.76 0.73
CA ILE A 170 15.50 -36.02 -0.17
C ILE A 170 14.19 -35.69 0.55
N SER A 171 13.59 -36.64 1.28
CA SER A 171 12.35 -36.38 2.04
C SER A 171 12.54 -35.38 3.19
N SER A 172 13.71 -35.38 3.83
CA SER A 172 14.09 -34.43 4.89
C SER A 172 14.29 -33.03 4.31
N LEU A 173 15.03 -32.90 3.19
CA LEU A 173 15.25 -31.64 2.50
C LEU A 173 13.94 -31.07 1.93
N GLN A 174 13.05 -31.91 1.39
CA GLN A 174 11.70 -31.49 0.98
C GLN A 174 10.87 -30.97 2.17
N SER A 175 10.92 -31.64 3.33
CA SER A 175 10.25 -31.18 4.55
C SER A 175 10.81 -29.85 5.06
N GLN A 176 12.15 -29.69 5.09
CA GLN A 176 12.81 -28.45 5.47
C GLN A 176 12.48 -27.30 4.51
N LEU A 177 12.43 -27.57 3.20
CA LEU A 177 12.08 -26.59 2.17
C LEU A 177 10.62 -26.14 2.29
N GLU A 178 9.69 -27.04 2.64
CA GLU A 178 8.30 -26.67 2.89
C GLU A 178 8.11 -25.87 4.20
N ILE A 179 8.90 -26.17 5.24
CA ILE A 179 8.98 -25.33 6.46
C ILE A 179 9.55 -23.95 6.13
N ALA A 180 10.56 -23.85 5.25
CA ALA A 180 11.08 -22.57 4.78
C ALA A 180 10.04 -21.78 3.95
N ARG A 181 9.24 -22.45 3.11
CA ARG A 181 8.13 -21.82 2.36
C ARG A 181 7.03 -21.29 3.27
N THR A 182 6.58 -22.10 4.24
CA THR A 182 5.51 -21.69 5.18
C THR A 182 5.95 -20.52 6.05
N THR A 183 7.17 -20.56 6.61
CA THR A 183 7.72 -19.44 7.40
C THR A 183 7.93 -18.17 6.58
N VAL A 184 8.42 -18.25 5.33
CA VAL A 184 8.47 -17.08 4.42
C VAL A 184 7.06 -16.57 4.09
N GLY A 185 6.09 -17.49 3.90
CA GLY A 185 4.68 -17.16 3.74
C GLY A 185 4.14 -16.34 4.92
N GLU A 186 4.33 -16.82 6.15
CA GLU A 186 3.96 -16.13 7.38
C GLU A 186 4.66 -14.77 7.53
N HIS A 187 5.97 -14.69 7.27
CA HIS A 187 6.69 -13.42 7.31
C HIS A 187 6.11 -12.41 6.30
N SER A 188 5.71 -12.86 5.10
CA SER A 188 5.03 -12.00 4.12
C SER A 188 3.62 -11.58 4.60
N ALA A 189 2.90 -12.44 5.33
CA ALA A 189 1.59 -12.11 5.88
C ALA A 189 1.71 -11.05 6.98
N ARG A 190 2.61 -11.25 7.95
CA ARG A 190 2.92 -10.29 9.03
C ARG A 190 3.42 -8.95 8.49
N LEU A 191 4.12 -8.93 7.35
CA LEU A 191 4.52 -7.67 6.70
C LEU A 191 3.31 -6.89 6.16
N ARG A 192 2.40 -7.57 5.44
CA ARG A 192 1.14 -6.96 4.95
C ARG A 192 0.24 -6.48 6.10
N GLU A 193 0.19 -7.23 7.21
CA GLU A 193 -0.52 -6.85 8.43
C GLU A 193 0.09 -5.60 9.09
N ARG A 194 1.42 -5.49 9.11
CA ARG A 194 2.13 -4.29 9.59
C ARG A 194 1.86 -3.08 8.70
N ASP A 195 1.78 -3.25 7.39
CA ASP A 195 1.53 -2.14 6.45
C ASP A 195 0.05 -1.73 6.39
N THR A 196 -0.89 -2.64 6.64
CA THR A 196 -2.29 -2.26 6.90
C THR A 196 -2.44 -1.55 8.23
N SER A 197 -1.76 -2.02 9.29
CA SER A 197 -1.71 -1.32 10.59
C SER A 197 -1.19 0.10 10.46
N ARG A 198 -0.07 0.30 9.73
CA ARG A 198 0.47 1.64 9.38
C ARG A 198 -0.55 2.52 8.65
N ARG A 199 -1.32 1.98 7.70
CA ARG A 199 -2.37 2.72 6.99
C ARG A 199 -3.51 3.15 7.92
N PHE A 200 -3.87 2.35 8.92
CA PHE A 200 -4.80 2.77 9.98
C PHE A 200 -4.17 3.81 10.90
N GLU A 201 -2.90 3.68 11.23
CA GLU A 201 -2.14 4.62 12.07
C GLU A 201 -2.00 6.01 11.42
N THR A 202 -1.76 6.08 10.10
CA THR A 202 -1.80 7.35 9.34
C THR A 202 -3.22 7.94 9.36
N ARG A 203 -4.25 7.15 9.03
CA ARG A 203 -5.65 7.62 9.05
C ARG A 203 -6.11 8.10 10.43
N ALA A 204 -5.58 7.52 11.52
CA ALA A 204 -5.85 7.99 12.87
C ALA A 204 -5.27 9.40 13.08
N ARG A 205 -4.00 9.63 12.70
CA ARG A 205 -3.37 10.97 12.74
C ARG A 205 -4.09 11.99 11.85
N ASP A 206 -4.48 11.59 10.64
CA ASP A 206 -5.23 12.47 9.73
C ASP A 206 -6.59 12.89 10.33
N LEU A 207 -7.22 12.02 11.13
CA LEU A 207 -8.45 12.33 11.87
C LEU A 207 -8.17 13.16 13.14
N GLU A 208 -7.08 12.92 13.86
CA GLU A 208 -6.65 13.74 15.00
C GLU A 208 -6.38 15.19 14.59
N VAL A 209 -5.69 15.41 13.46
CA VAL A 209 -5.46 16.76 12.90
C VAL A 209 -6.79 17.42 12.53
N ARG A 210 -7.68 16.71 11.84
CA ARG A 210 -9.02 17.23 11.48
C ARG A 210 -9.94 17.50 12.67
N ILE A 211 -9.70 16.88 13.81
CA ILE A 211 -10.38 17.22 15.07
C ILE A 211 -9.78 18.50 15.63
N GLN A 212 -8.45 18.64 15.69
CA GLN A 212 -7.78 19.85 16.16
C GLN A 212 -8.11 21.09 15.31
N GLU A 213 -8.20 20.95 13.98
CA GLU A 213 -8.67 21.99 13.05
C GLU A 213 -10.10 22.46 13.39
N ARG A 214 -11.00 21.52 13.71
CA ARG A 214 -12.39 21.84 14.10
C ARG A 214 -12.47 22.44 15.49
N ASP A 215 -11.68 21.95 16.44
CA ASP A 215 -11.59 22.49 17.80
C ASP A 215 -10.99 23.89 17.79
N LEU A 216 -10.16 24.25 16.79
CA LEU A 216 -9.72 25.63 16.55
C LEU A 216 -10.86 26.47 15.95
N ARG A 217 -11.50 26.02 14.87
CA ARG A 217 -12.60 26.79 14.24
C ARG A 217 -13.82 26.98 15.16
N ILE A 218 -14.06 26.05 16.08
CA ILE A 218 -15.08 26.21 17.14
C ILE A 218 -14.71 27.36 18.07
N ARG A 219 -13.45 27.45 18.53
CA ARG A 219 -12.99 28.57 19.38
C ARG A 219 -13.02 29.91 18.66
N GLU A 220 -12.65 29.94 17.37
CA GLU A 220 -12.81 31.14 16.54
C GLU A 220 -14.28 31.58 16.46
N LEU A 221 -15.21 30.64 16.26
CA LEU A 221 -16.66 30.92 16.24
C LEU A 221 -17.21 31.33 17.62
N GLU A 222 -16.67 30.80 18.72
CA GLU A 222 -17.00 31.21 20.08
C GLU A 222 -16.51 32.65 20.38
N GLU A 223 -15.32 33.02 19.89
CA GLU A 223 -14.79 34.39 19.98
C GLU A 223 -15.57 35.36 19.07
N GLU A 224 -15.85 34.99 17.81
CA GLU A 224 -16.73 35.73 16.90
C GLU A 224 -18.10 36.01 17.56
N LEU A 225 -18.74 34.97 18.11
CA LEU A 225 -20.01 35.09 18.84
C LEU A 225 -19.92 36.01 20.05
N ALA A 226 -18.87 35.88 20.88
CA ALA A 226 -18.67 36.73 22.05
C ALA A 226 -18.49 38.22 21.66
N THR A 227 -17.83 38.52 20.54
CA THR A 227 -17.75 39.90 20.03
C THR A 227 -19.11 40.40 19.51
N ALA A 228 -19.91 39.54 18.86
CA ALA A 228 -21.25 39.90 18.40
C ALA A 228 -22.22 40.15 19.56
N GLU A 229 -22.16 39.35 20.63
CA GLU A 229 -22.93 39.58 21.87
C GLU A 229 -22.52 40.88 22.55
N ALA A 230 -21.21 41.19 22.63
CA ALA A 230 -20.73 42.46 23.17
C ALA A 230 -21.21 43.66 22.34
N GLN A 231 -21.22 43.56 21.00
CA GLN A 231 -21.80 44.58 20.14
C GLN A 231 -23.31 44.73 20.36
N ALA A 232 -24.05 43.63 20.49
CA ALA A 232 -25.49 43.64 20.77
C ALA A 232 -25.81 44.36 22.10
N GLN A 233 -25.02 44.13 23.16
CA GLN A 233 -25.16 44.86 24.43
C GLN A 233 -24.89 46.36 24.28
N VAL A 234 -23.94 46.77 23.43
CA VAL A 234 -23.69 48.19 23.11
C VAL A 234 -24.87 48.81 22.35
N TYR A 235 -25.48 48.07 21.41
CA TYR A 235 -26.69 48.52 20.72
C TYR A 235 -27.90 48.59 21.66
N GLU A 236 -28.07 47.66 22.59
CA GLU A 236 -29.11 47.72 23.61
C GLU A 236 -28.92 48.94 24.53
N GLY A 237 -27.69 49.19 24.98
CA GLY A 237 -27.34 50.39 25.77
C GLY A 237 -27.65 51.69 25.02
N ARG A 238 -27.35 51.76 23.72
CA ARG A 238 -27.72 52.89 22.85
C ARG A 238 -29.25 53.03 22.74
N MET A 239 -29.98 51.93 22.53
CA MET A 239 -31.44 51.90 22.52
C MET A 239 -32.02 52.44 23.83
N GLN A 240 -31.55 51.98 24.99
CA GLN A 240 -31.99 52.49 26.29
C GLN A 240 -31.72 53.99 26.47
N VAL A 241 -30.64 54.53 25.88
CA VAL A 241 -30.36 55.98 25.88
C VAL A 241 -31.32 56.74 24.96
N TYR A 242 -31.61 56.23 23.76
CA TYR A 242 -32.64 56.84 22.89
C TYR A 242 -34.02 56.81 23.55
N ASP A 243 -34.39 55.71 24.19
CA ASP A 243 -35.66 55.53 24.89
C ASP A 243 -35.81 56.53 26.06
N LYS A 244 -34.73 56.77 26.81
CA LYS A 244 -34.65 57.84 27.84
C LYS A 244 -34.78 59.24 27.23
N ARG A 245 -34.13 59.52 26.08
CA ARG A 245 -34.27 60.80 25.36
C ARG A 245 -35.70 61.01 24.85
N VAL A 246 -36.33 59.99 24.25
CA VAL A 246 -37.72 60.04 23.77
C VAL A 246 -38.69 60.27 24.93
N LYS A 247 -38.50 59.61 26.07
CA LYS A 247 -39.29 59.87 27.30
C LYS A 247 -39.11 61.31 27.79
N ALA A 248 -37.89 61.84 27.81
CA ALA A 248 -37.62 63.23 28.18
C ALA A 248 -38.21 64.24 27.17
N TYR A 249 -38.23 63.94 25.87
CA TYR A 249 -38.91 64.78 24.87
C TYR A 249 -40.43 64.74 25.03
N LYS A 250 -41.04 63.57 25.26
CA LYS A 250 -42.48 63.44 25.53
C LYS A 250 -42.90 64.21 26.77
N GLU A 251 -42.09 64.21 27.83
CA GLU A 251 -42.37 64.99 29.03
C GLU A 251 -42.21 66.50 28.81
N ARG A 252 -41.20 66.94 28.03
CA ARG A 252 -41.07 68.35 27.60
C ARG A 252 -42.25 68.82 26.75
N VAL A 253 -42.75 67.98 25.84
CA VAL A 253 -43.96 68.25 25.06
C VAL A 253 -45.16 68.38 25.99
N ARG A 254 -45.33 67.47 26.96
CA ARG A 254 -46.40 67.57 27.97
C ARG A 254 -46.35 68.85 28.80
N VAL A 255 -45.16 69.28 29.21
CA VAL A 255 -44.98 70.55 29.93
C VAL A 255 -45.32 71.74 29.05
N ALA A 256 -44.94 71.72 27.76
CA ALA A 256 -45.31 72.76 26.81
C ALA A 256 -46.82 72.77 26.47
N GLU A 257 -47.46 71.59 26.34
CA GLU A 257 -48.91 71.45 26.18
C GLU A 257 -49.67 71.97 27.40
N GLN A 258 -49.17 71.69 28.62
CA GLN A 258 -49.78 72.20 29.84
C GLN A 258 -49.59 73.71 29.96
N GLN A 259 -48.37 74.23 29.69
CA GLN A 259 -48.13 75.68 29.65
C GLN A 259 -49.00 76.39 28.61
N ALA A 260 -49.19 75.80 27.43
CA ALA A 260 -50.10 76.34 26.41
C ALA A 260 -51.54 76.42 26.93
N ARG A 261 -52.05 75.37 27.58
CA ARG A 261 -53.38 75.37 28.22
C ARG A 261 -53.49 76.35 29.38
N ASP A 262 -52.45 76.46 30.20
CA ASP A 262 -52.43 77.41 31.32
C ASP A 262 -52.50 78.85 30.76
N THR A 263 -51.77 79.15 29.68
CA THR A 263 -51.89 80.45 28.98
C THR A 263 -53.21 80.63 28.22
N GLU A 264 -53.81 79.55 27.71
CA GLU A 264 -55.14 79.57 27.07
C GLU A 264 -56.22 79.91 28.11
N ILE A 265 -56.14 79.32 29.31
CA ILE A 265 -57.01 79.64 30.45
C ILE A 265 -56.76 81.06 30.98
N GLU A 266 -55.52 81.54 31.02
CA GLU A 266 -55.23 82.95 31.37
C GLU A 266 -55.79 83.91 30.32
N MET A 267 -55.71 83.57 29.02
CA MET A 267 -56.33 84.35 27.94
C MET A 267 -57.85 84.33 28.00
N GLU A 268 -58.49 83.17 28.19
CA GLU A 268 -59.94 83.07 28.43
C GLU A 268 -60.37 83.88 29.66
N ALA A 269 -59.60 83.84 30.76
CA ALA A 269 -59.88 84.61 31.96
C ALA A 269 -59.75 86.13 31.73
N LEU A 270 -58.77 86.57 30.92
CA LEU A 270 -58.62 87.96 30.49
C LEU A 270 -59.77 88.39 29.57
N GLU A 271 -60.18 87.56 28.60
CA GLU A 271 -61.31 87.82 27.73
C GLU A 271 -62.63 87.88 28.50
N VAL A 272 -62.86 86.98 29.46
CA VAL A 272 -64.03 87.00 30.35
C VAL A 272 -64.01 88.22 31.27
N SER A 273 -62.85 88.61 31.80
CA SER A 273 -62.71 89.86 32.58
C SER A 273 -62.96 91.11 31.74
N GLN A 274 -62.52 91.12 30.47
CA GLN A 274 -62.75 92.21 29.54
C GLN A 274 -64.23 92.25 29.10
N ALA A 275 -64.85 91.10 28.86
CA ALA A 275 -66.27 90.97 28.58
C ALA A 275 -67.14 91.44 29.76
N ALA A 276 -66.77 91.11 30.99
CA ALA A 276 -67.45 91.60 32.20
C ALA A 276 -67.34 93.14 32.33
N SER A 277 -66.17 93.72 32.08
CA SER A 277 -65.98 95.18 32.07
C SER A 277 -66.75 95.87 30.93
N ASN A 278 -66.82 95.24 29.75
CA ASN A 278 -67.65 95.70 28.64
C ASN A 278 -69.16 95.58 28.97
N GLU A 279 -69.58 94.56 29.73
CA GLU A 279 -70.96 94.41 30.18
C GLU A 279 -71.32 95.43 31.28
N GLU A 280 -70.38 95.76 32.18
CA GLU A 280 -70.54 96.78 33.21
C GLU A 280 -70.65 98.19 32.61
N THR A 281 -69.73 98.56 31.72
CA THR A 281 -69.84 99.83 30.96
C THR A 281 -71.07 99.87 30.05
N SER A 282 -71.52 98.74 29.50
CA SER A 282 -72.80 98.63 28.78
C SER A 282 -74.01 98.87 29.71
N LYS A 283 -73.99 98.36 30.95
CA LYS A 283 -75.01 98.63 31.97
C LYS A 283 -75.01 100.10 32.41
N GLU A 284 -73.84 100.72 32.57
CA GLU A 284 -73.72 102.17 32.83
C GLU A 284 -74.28 103.00 31.67
N LEU A 285 -73.97 102.64 30.42
CA LEU A 285 -74.45 103.33 29.23
C LEU A 285 -75.98 103.16 29.05
N ALA A 286 -76.51 101.97 29.37
CA ALA A 286 -77.95 101.73 29.45
C ALA A 286 -78.63 102.55 30.56
N TYR A 287 -78.01 102.66 31.74
CA TYR A 287 -78.50 103.49 32.84
C TYR A 287 -78.50 104.98 32.48
N ALA A 288 -77.43 105.47 31.85
CA ALA A 288 -77.34 106.83 31.32
C ALA A 288 -78.40 107.11 30.25
N LYS A 289 -78.67 106.12 29.36
CA LYS A 289 -79.75 106.20 28.36
C LYS A 289 -81.13 106.28 29.03
N VAL A 290 -81.41 105.48 30.06
CA VAL A 290 -82.67 105.56 30.82
C VAL A 290 -82.81 106.90 31.55
N LEU A 291 -81.73 107.50 32.07
CA LEU A 291 -81.75 108.87 32.60
C LEU A 291 -82.09 109.88 31.49
N LEU A 292 -81.46 109.79 30.31
CA LEU A 292 -81.72 110.66 29.17
C LEU A 292 -83.18 110.57 28.67
N GLU A 293 -83.73 109.36 28.55
CA GLU A 293 -85.14 109.15 28.21
C GLU A 293 -86.08 109.75 29.28
N ARG A 294 -85.73 109.61 30.57
CA ARG A 294 -86.48 110.22 31.68
C ARG A 294 -86.42 111.74 31.69
N PHE A 295 -85.27 112.33 31.33
CA PHE A 295 -85.14 113.78 31.11
C PHE A 295 -85.94 114.24 29.88
N ALA A 296 -85.94 113.50 28.78
CA ALA A 296 -86.72 113.82 27.59
C ALA A 296 -88.24 113.82 27.87
N VAL A 297 -88.74 112.82 28.63
CA VAL A 297 -90.13 112.78 29.09
C VAL A 297 -90.46 113.96 30.01
N ALA A 298 -89.59 114.30 30.97
CA ALA A 298 -89.78 115.45 31.85
C ALA A 298 -89.80 116.79 31.07
N TYR A 299 -88.93 116.94 30.08
CA TYR A 299 -88.87 118.13 29.22
C TYR A 299 -90.12 118.24 28.32
N GLY A 300 -90.61 117.13 27.78
CA GLY A 300 -91.88 117.07 27.04
C GLY A 300 -93.08 117.45 27.91
N GLN A 301 -93.14 116.99 29.16
CA GLN A 301 -94.16 117.37 30.13
C GLN A 301 -94.08 118.86 30.52
N LEU A 302 -92.88 119.42 30.67
CA LEU A 302 -92.67 120.85 30.89
C LEU A 302 -93.18 121.68 29.70
N HIS A 303 -92.85 121.25 28.47
CA HIS A 303 -93.28 121.93 27.25
C HIS A 303 -94.81 121.86 27.04
N ALA A 304 -95.43 120.73 27.38
CA ALA A 304 -96.88 120.58 27.37
C ALA A 304 -97.58 121.48 28.41
N ASN A 305 -97.02 121.60 29.62
CA ASN A 305 -97.51 122.52 30.64
C ASN A 305 -97.34 123.99 30.25
N SER A 306 -96.27 124.36 29.55
CA SER A 306 -96.14 125.69 28.94
C SER A 306 -97.28 125.94 27.95
N GLN A 307 -97.47 125.06 26.96
CA GLN A 307 -98.54 125.21 25.97
C GLN A 307 -99.96 125.20 26.58
N ALA A 308 -100.15 124.57 27.74
CA ALA A 308 -101.40 124.65 28.50
C ALA A 308 -101.57 126.04 29.13
N LYS A 309 -100.52 126.61 29.74
CA LYS A 309 -100.51 127.98 30.27
C LYS A 309 -100.68 129.04 29.17
N ASP A 310 -100.04 128.84 28.02
CA ASP A 310 -100.17 129.74 26.85
C ASP A 310 -101.62 129.78 26.33
N LYS A 311 -102.33 128.64 26.35
CA LYS A 311 -103.77 128.55 26.02
C LYS A 311 -104.67 129.17 27.09
N GLU A 312 -104.31 129.04 28.36
CA GLU A 312 -105.01 129.69 29.48
C GLU A 312 -104.87 131.23 29.40
N ILE A 313 -103.69 131.73 29.04
CA ILE A 313 -103.44 133.15 28.75
C ILE A 313 -104.28 133.61 27.55
N GLN A 314 -104.29 132.87 26.43
CA GLN A 314 -105.12 133.20 25.27
C GLN A 314 -106.63 133.21 25.58
N ALA A 315 -107.11 132.34 26.48
CA ALA A 315 -108.49 132.36 26.95
C ALA A 315 -108.80 133.61 27.79
N LEU A 316 -107.89 134.01 28.69
CA LEU A 316 -108.02 135.23 29.50
C LEU A 316 -107.93 136.51 28.64
N GLU A 317 -107.09 136.53 27.60
CA GLU A 317 -107.09 137.58 26.58
C GLU A 317 -108.38 137.62 25.76
N GLY A 318 -109.05 136.48 25.58
CA GLY A 318 -110.38 136.39 24.99
C GLY A 318 -111.43 137.08 25.85
N GLU A 319 -111.48 136.75 27.15
CA GLU A 319 -112.35 137.46 28.11
C GLU A 319 -112.06 138.96 28.21
N LEU A 320 -110.78 139.36 28.18
CA LEU A 320 -110.38 140.77 28.18
C LEU A 320 -110.83 141.48 26.91
N ARG A 321 -110.76 140.82 25.75
CA ARG A 321 -111.33 141.33 24.49
C ARG A 321 -112.86 141.41 24.52
N ASP A 322 -113.55 140.51 25.20
CA ASP A 322 -115.02 140.56 25.33
C ASP A 322 -115.52 141.57 26.37
N LYS A 323 -114.74 141.82 27.43
CA LYS A 323 -114.97 142.92 28.36
C LYS A 323 -114.64 144.26 27.69
N GLY A 324 -113.57 144.31 26.88
CA GLY A 324 -113.26 145.44 25.98
C GLY A 324 -114.36 145.72 24.96
N ARG A 325 -114.94 144.69 24.32
CA ARG A 325 -116.09 144.84 23.42
C ARG A 325 -117.31 145.46 24.12
N LYS A 326 -117.57 145.13 25.39
CA LYS A 326 -118.67 145.74 26.16
C LYS A 326 -118.42 147.20 26.52
N ILE A 327 -117.17 147.59 26.78
CA ILE A 327 -116.77 149.00 26.93
C ILE A 327 -116.93 149.73 25.59
N ALA A 328 -116.42 149.16 24.50
CA ALA A 328 -116.55 149.71 23.16
C ALA A 328 -118.01 149.90 22.71
N THR A 329 -118.96 149.05 23.12
CA THR A 329 -120.40 149.26 22.83
C THR A 329 -121.02 150.43 23.61
N LEU A 330 -120.49 150.77 24.79
CA LEU A 330 -120.91 151.97 25.54
C LEU A 330 -120.28 153.24 24.94
N GLU A 331 -119.02 153.15 24.50
CA GLU A 331 -118.34 154.22 23.76
C GLU A 331 -118.97 154.44 22.38
N GLN A 332 -119.41 153.40 21.67
CA GLN A 332 -120.15 153.52 20.40
C GLN A 332 -121.52 154.18 20.57
N MET A 333 -122.21 153.99 21.70
CA MET A 333 -123.43 154.76 21.98
C MET A 333 -123.16 156.26 22.23
N ALA A 334 -121.97 156.62 22.71
CA ALA A 334 -121.55 158.02 22.83
C ALA A 334 -121.11 158.60 21.47
N VAL A 335 -120.32 157.87 20.69
CA VAL A 335 -119.76 158.35 19.42
C VAL A 335 -120.78 158.34 18.28
N TRP A 336 -121.76 157.42 18.26
CA TRP A 336 -122.84 157.48 17.26
C TRP A 336 -123.86 158.61 17.54
N ALA A 337 -123.77 159.27 18.71
CA ALA A 337 -124.42 160.55 18.98
C ALA A 337 -123.56 161.78 18.62
N GLU A 338 -122.24 161.60 18.37
CA GLU A 338 -121.35 162.67 17.91
C GLU A 338 -121.11 162.67 16.39
N GLU A 339 -121.20 161.50 15.74
CA GLU A 339 -120.80 161.33 14.34
C GLU A 339 -121.96 161.01 13.37
N GLU A 340 -123.15 161.55 13.66
CA GLU A 340 -124.17 161.99 12.67
C GLU A 340 -123.62 163.16 11.79
N LYS A 341 -122.34 163.04 11.39
CA LYS A 341 -121.43 164.16 11.13
C LYS A 341 -120.32 163.79 10.13
N ARG A 342 -120.09 162.49 9.92
CA ARG A 342 -119.28 161.89 8.83
C ARG A 342 -119.97 160.67 8.23
N SER A 343 -121.19 160.85 7.76
CA SER A 343 -121.97 159.85 7.02
C SER A 343 -121.45 159.59 5.58
N LEU A 344 -120.13 159.52 5.41
CA LEU A 344 -119.39 159.55 4.13
C LEU A 344 -118.08 158.73 4.24
N ALA A 345 -118.24 157.41 4.28
CA ALA A 345 -117.21 156.36 4.13
C ALA A 345 -117.95 155.01 4.24
N GLU A 346 -118.84 154.67 3.32
CA GLU A 346 -118.48 154.11 2.00
C GLU A 346 -117.63 152.84 2.12
N GLU A 347 -118.36 151.73 2.02
CA GLU A 347 -118.16 150.66 1.04
C GLU A 347 -117.00 149.65 1.19
N LEU A 348 -117.36 148.36 0.96
CA LEU A 348 -116.47 147.20 0.73
C LEU A 348 -115.63 146.76 1.97
N GLY A 349 -115.17 145.50 2.08
CA GLY A 349 -115.55 144.31 1.32
C GLY A 349 -114.57 143.12 1.45
N ILE A 350 -115.09 141.96 1.85
CA ILE A 350 -114.88 140.64 1.20
C ILE A 350 -113.45 140.03 1.07
N GLN A 351 -113.24 138.87 1.75
CA GLN A 351 -112.43 137.67 1.41
C GLN A 351 -110.92 137.75 0.99
N ARG A 352 -110.10 136.82 1.53
CA ARG A 352 -109.55 135.58 0.89
C ARG A 352 -108.53 134.88 1.84
N ASP A 353 -108.34 133.56 1.95
CA ASP A 353 -108.14 132.39 1.04
C ASP A 353 -106.65 132.08 0.66
N PRO A 354 -106.24 130.81 0.33
CA PRO A 354 -105.05 130.17 0.95
C PRO A 354 -104.11 129.30 0.01
N VAL A 355 -103.42 128.27 0.58
CA VAL A 355 -102.81 127.02 0.00
C VAL A 355 -101.28 126.96 -0.35
N TYR A 356 -100.71 125.72 -0.35
CA TYR A 356 -99.38 125.19 -0.84
C TYR A 356 -98.12 125.31 0.10
N SER A 357 -97.10 124.40 0.14
CA SER A 357 -96.95 122.94 -0.23
C SER A 357 -95.59 122.28 0.20
N GLU A 358 -95.41 120.97 -0.10
CA GLU A 358 -94.35 119.94 0.19
C GLU A 358 -92.87 120.20 -0.27
N TRP A 359 -91.86 119.36 0.16
CA TRP A 359 -90.98 118.46 -0.68
C TRP A 359 -89.65 117.86 -0.07
N GLY A 360 -89.40 116.52 -0.21
CA GLY A 360 -88.09 115.80 -0.47
C GLY A 360 -86.99 115.49 0.63
N LYS A 361 -85.93 114.62 0.46
CA LYS A 361 -85.69 113.34 -0.33
C LYS A 361 -84.27 112.61 -0.15
N TYR A 362 -84.16 111.27 -0.43
CA TYR A 362 -82.95 110.37 -0.71
C TYR A 362 -82.07 109.76 0.46
N ARG A 363 -81.11 108.76 0.39
CA ARG A 363 -80.37 108.01 -0.71
C ARG A 363 -79.94 106.47 -0.47
N HIS A 364 -78.66 106.02 -0.65
CA HIS A 364 -78.10 104.60 -0.81
C HIS A 364 -76.94 104.23 0.20
N THR A 365 -76.38 103.02 0.55
CA THR A 365 -76.05 101.60 0.04
C THR A 365 -74.66 101.40 -0.67
N THR A 366 -73.86 100.29 -0.69
CA THR A 366 -73.98 98.78 -0.49
C THR A 366 -72.57 98.03 -0.33
N TYR A 367 -72.48 96.65 -0.23
CA TYR A 367 -71.30 95.66 -0.33
C TYR A 367 -70.64 95.03 0.95
N ALA A 368 -70.03 93.79 1.03
CA ALA A 368 -69.89 92.55 0.19
C ALA A 368 -69.31 91.29 0.97
N GLU A 369 -69.58 90.01 0.59
CA GLU A 369 -68.61 88.84 0.53
C GLU A 369 -69.16 87.46 0.00
N ARG A 370 -68.24 86.66 -0.60
CA ARG A 370 -68.04 85.18 -0.89
C ARG A 370 -69.14 84.10 -0.64
N ASP A 371 -69.45 83.15 -1.56
CA ASP A 371 -68.75 81.93 -2.14
C ASP A 371 -68.93 80.63 -1.30
N SER A 372 -69.08 79.37 -1.81
CA SER A 372 -69.16 78.76 -3.18
C SER A 372 -69.91 77.40 -3.15
N SER A 373 -70.09 76.70 -4.30
CA SER A 373 -70.79 75.39 -4.39
C SER A 373 -70.20 74.35 -5.37
N GLN A 374 -70.06 73.10 -4.90
CA GLN A 374 -70.35 71.81 -5.57
C GLN A 374 -70.23 71.68 -7.12
N THR A 375 -69.23 70.93 -7.64
CA THR A 375 -69.37 69.69 -8.46
C THR A 375 -68.03 69.11 -8.98
N ASP A 376 -67.99 67.77 -9.09
CA ASP A 376 -67.35 66.91 -10.11
C ASP A 376 -65.82 66.79 -10.33
N LEU A 377 -65.35 65.56 -10.03
CA LEU A 377 -64.70 64.61 -10.96
C LEU A 377 -63.31 64.93 -11.59
N ASP A 378 -62.24 64.69 -10.82
CA ASP A 378 -61.13 63.80 -11.25
C ASP A 378 -60.12 63.58 -10.10
N GLU A 379 -60.09 62.39 -9.49
CA GLU A 379 -58.91 61.74 -8.86
C GLU A 379 -59.29 60.39 -8.19
N LEU A 380 -59.51 59.35 -9.01
CA LEU A 380 -59.63 57.96 -8.55
C LEU A 380 -58.67 57.07 -9.34
N VAL A 381 -57.40 56.98 -8.91
CA VAL A 381 -56.48 55.94 -9.45
C VAL A 381 -55.27 55.60 -8.57
N ILE A 382 -54.79 56.49 -7.69
CA ILE A 382 -53.49 56.31 -7.03
C ILE A 382 -53.58 55.50 -5.70
N ALA A 383 -52.86 54.38 -5.67
CA ALA A 383 -52.28 53.73 -4.49
C ALA A 383 -53.17 53.04 -3.43
N VAL A 384 -54.23 52.32 -3.82
CA VAL A 384 -54.67 51.11 -3.07
C VAL A 384 -53.85 49.88 -3.51
N LEU A 385 -52.51 50.06 -3.68
CA LEU A 385 -51.65 49.12 -4.40
C LEU A 385 -50.24 48.90 -3.80
N GLU A 386 -50.01 49.26 -2.54
CA GLU A 386 -48.71 48.98 -1.88
C GLU A 386 -48.69 47.64 -1.12
N GLY A 387 -49.84 47.01 -0.88
CA GLY A 387 -49.95 45.71 -0.20
C GLY A 387 -49.64 44.47 -1.06
N GLN A 388 -49.00 44.60 -2.24
CA GLN A 388 -48.86 43.49 -3.20
C GLN A 388 -47.51 43.36 -3.94
N ARG A 389 -46.42 43.98 -3.46
CA ARG A 389 -45.09 43.85 -4.08
C ARG A 389 -44.12 42.85 -3.44
N GLU A 390 -44.26 42.53 -2.15
CA GLU A 390 -43.27 41.69 -1.45
C GLU A 390 -43.41 40.17 -1.73
N MET A 391 -44.63 39.67 -1.98
CA MET A 391 -44.87 38.22 -2.14
C MET A 391 -44.38 37.59 -3.46
N ARG A 392 -43.67 38.32 -4.35
CA ARG A 392 -43.18 37.76 -5.64
C ARG A 392 -41.66 37.64 -5.78
N LEU A 393 -40.87 38.07 -4.80
CA LEU A 393 -39.41 37.84 -4.81
C LEU A 393 -38.98 36.50 -4.19
N MET A 394 -39.82 35.90 -3.34
CA MET A 394 -39.52 34.65 -2.62
C MET A 394 -39.63 33.35 -3.44
N GLU A 395 -40.20 33.36 -4.65
CA GLU A 395 -40.41 32.14 -5.45
C GLU A 395 -39.37 31.92 -6.57
N VAL A 396 -38.59 32.94 -6.97
CA VAL A 396 -37.69 32.84 -8.14
C VAL A 396 -36.34 32.17 -7.81
N GLN A 397 -35.85 32.26 -6.57
CA GLN A 397 -34.57 31.64 -6.17
C GLN A 397 -34.63 30.12 -5.98
N LYS A 398 -35.83 29.51 -5.92
CA LYS A 398 -35.98 28.11 -5.48
C LYS A 398 -35.85 27.05 -6.60
N LEU A 399 -35.57 27.44 -7.84
CA LEU A 399 -35.53 26.56 -9.02
C LEU A 399 -34.28 26.75 -9.91
N ARG A 400 -33.08 26.89 -9.31
CA ARG A 400 -31.80 26.96 -10.06
C ARG A 400 -30.68 25.99 -9.61
N LEU A 401 -30.92 25.10 -8.65
CA LEU A 401 -29.87 24.27 -8.02
C LEU A 401 -29.95 22.75 -8.31
N PHE A 402 -30.66 22.29 -9.35
CA PHE A 402 -30.85 20.86 -9.65
C PHE A 402 -30.83 20.50 -11.15
N SER A 403 -29.97 21.12 -11.97
CA SER A 403 -29.95 20.86 -13.43
C SER A 403 -28.57 20.55 -14.06
N ASN A 404 -27.46 20.62 -13.31
CA ASN A 404 -26.11 20.40 -13.82
C ASN A 404 -25.33 19.41 -12.94
N ASP A 405 -25.63 18.10 -13.02
CA ASP A 405 -24.72 17.07 -12.44
C ASP A 405 -24.93 15.63 -12.96
N VAL A 406 -25.52 15.46 -14.16
CA VAL A 406 -25.72 14.13 -14.77
C VAL A 406 -25.36 14.15 -16.25
N HIS A 407 -24.06 13.97 -16.56
CA HIS A 407 -23.57 13.21 -17.73
C HIS A 407 -22.03 13.20 -17.80
N THR A 408 -21.40 12.10 -17.41
CA THR A 408 -20.17 11.62 -18.06
C THR A 408 -20.13 10.10 -18.03
N SER A 409 -19.86 9.50 -19.19
CA SER A 409 -19.84 8.06 -19.40
C SER A 409 -18.61 7.41 -18.77
N ILE A 410 -18.79 6.25 -18.12
CA ILE A 410 -17.75 5.23 -18.01
C ILE A 410 -18.35 3.89 -18.43
N ALA A 411 -17.70 3.23 -19.40
CA ALA A 411 -18.00 1.88 -19.85
C ALA A 411 -16.76 0.98 -19.71
N ASP A 412 -16.97 -0.33 -19.82
CA ASP A 412 -16.00 -1.37 -20.14
C ASP A 412 -14.76 -1.52 -19.23
N THR A 413 -14.97 -2.27 -18.15
CA THR A 413 -13.90 -2.99 -17.44
C THR A 413 -13.10 -3.89 -18.39
N SER A 414 -11.86 -3.51 -18.69
CA SER A 414 -10.82 -4.40 -19.19
C SER A 414 -9.48 -4.09 -18.49
N LEU A 415 -8.60 -5.09 -18.40
CA LEU A 415 -7.48 -5.11 -17.45
C LEU A 415 -6.39 -4.06 -17.77
N PRO A 416 -6.01 -3.17 -16.83
CA PRO A 416 -4.94 -2.21 -17.05
C PRO A 416 -3.57 -2.86 -16.92
N SER A 417 -2.75 -2.77 -17.99
CA SER A 417 -1.30 -2.91 -17.84
C SER A 417 -0.74 -1.73 -17.04
N ALA A 418 0.15 -2.00 -16.08
CA ALA A 418 0.62 -1.02 -15.10
C ALA A 418 1.32 0.23 -15.70
N SER A 419 1.70 0.20 -16.99
CA SER A 419 2.23 1.33 -17.75
C SER A 419 1.26 2.51 -17.94
N ASN A 420 -0.06 2.27 -17.80
CA ASN A 420 -1.06 3.25 -18.26
C ASN A 420 -1.48 4.28 -17.18
N LEU A 421 -1.22 4.01 -15.91
CA LEU A 421 -1.61 4.88 -14.78
C LEU A 421 -0.91 6.24 -14.83
N SER A 422 0.43 6.23 -14.92
CA SER A 422 1.26 7.45 -15.03
C SER A 422 0.83 8.37 -16.19
N ARG A 423 0.37 7.80 -17.31
CA ARG A 423 -0.13 8.59 -18.45
C ARG A 423 -1.50 9.24 -18.20
N SER A 424 -2.32 8.65 -17.32
CA SER A 424 -3.58 9.27 -16.89
C SER A 424 -3.32 10.45 -15.96
N GLU A 425 -2.45 10.26 -14.97
CA GLU A 425 -2.03 11.30 -14.01
C GLU A 425 -1.37 12.49 -14.71
N GLU A 426 -0.51 12.23 -15.70
CA GLU A 426 0.13 13.28 -16.52
C GLU A 426 -0.90 14.09 -17.35
N LEU A 427 -1.90 13.43 -17.94
CA LEU A 427 -2.98 14.11 -18.68
C LEU A 427 -3.89 14.95 -17.76
N GLU A 428 -4.13 14.49 -16.54
CA GLU A 428 -4.90 15.22 -15.53
C GLU A 428 -4.14 16.46 -15.04
N LEU A 429 -2.84 16.33 -14.79
CA LEU A 429 -1.96 17.45 -14.43
C LEU A 429 -1.80 18.46 -15.58
N ILE A 430 -1.88 18.04 -16.84
CA ILE A 430 -1.96 18.95 -18.01
C ILE A 430 -3.28 19.73 -18.02
N LYS A 431 -4.43 19.10 -17.71
CA LYS A 431 -5.73 19.80 -17.62
C LYS A 431 -5.73 20.86 -16.50
N LEU A 432 -5.26 20.48 -15.30
CA LEU A 432 -5.18 21.40 -14.17
C LEU A 432 -4.29 22.62 -14.46
N ARG A 433 -3.19 22.44 -15.20
CA ARG A 433 -2.36 23.57 -15.68
C ARG A 433 -3.09 24.51 -16.63
N ALA A 434 -3.96 23.98 -17.50
CA ALA A 434 -4.76 24.80 -18.42
C ALA A 434 -5.84 25.58 -17.65
N GLU A 435 -6.53 24.94 -16.69
CA GLU A 435 -7.52 25.61 -15.83
C GLU A 435 -6.87 26.71 -14.96
N CYS A 436 -5.67 26.45 -14.42
CA CYS A 436 -4.88 27.48 -13.72
C CYS A 436 -4.32 28.59 -14.64
N ALA A 437 -4.36 28.42 -15.97
CA ALA A 437 -3.99 29.48 -16.91
C ALA A 437 -5.20 30.36 -17.21
N THR A 438 -6.36 29.78 -17.53
CA THR A 438 -7.59 30.54 -17.78
C THR A 438 -8.05 31.31 -16.53
N LEU A 439 -7.92 30.73 -15.33
CA LEU A 439 -8.24 31.44 -14.09
C LEU A 439 -7.32 32.65 -13.82
N ARG A 440 -6.09 32.67 -14.33
CA ARG A 440 -5.22 33.86 -14.26
C ARG A 440 -5.64 34.93 -15.25
N GLU A 441 -5.99 34.56 -16.48
CA GLU A 441 -6.50 35.52 -17.48
C GLU A 441 -7.81 36.17 -17.00
N GLU A 442 -8.68 35.39 -16.33
CA GLU A 442 -9.88 35.92 -15.63
C GLU A 442 -9.52 36.81 -14.42
N GLN A 443 -8.52 36.43 -13.61
CA GLN A 443 -8.07 37.21 -12.45
C GLN A 443 -7.44 38.54 -12.86
N GLU A 444 -6.52 38.55 -13.82
CA GLU A 444 -5.84 39.76 -14.32
C GLU A 444 -6.86 40.75 -14.92
N SER A 445 -7.92 40.25 -15.58
CA SER A 445 -9.03 41.09 -16.05
C SER A 445 -9.86 41.68 -14.90
N LEU A 446 -10.14 40.91 -13.84
CA LEU A 446 -10.89 41.39 -12.68
C LEU A 446 -10.07 42.33 -11.78
N GLU A 447 -8.75 42.18 -11.72
CA GLU A 447 -7.87 43.11 -11.02
C GLU A 447 -7.81 44.47 -11.74
N GLN A 448 -7.82 44.49 -13.08
CA GLN A 448 -7.93 45.72 -13.85
C GLN A 448 -9.30 46.40 -13.65
N ASP A 449 -10.41 45.65 -13.74
CA ASP A 449 -11.76 46.13 -13.42
C ASP A 449 -11.82 46.79 -12.02
N LEU A 450 -11.12 46.23 -11.03
CA LEU A 450 -11.11 46.71 -9.65
C LEU A 450 -10.24 47.96 -9.43
N VAL A 451 -9.23 48.20 -10.26
CA VAL A 451 -8.48 49.47 -10.27
C VAL A 451 -9.34 50.59 -10.85
N ASP A 452 -10.02 50.34 -11.96
CA ASP A 452 -10.93 51.31 -12.58
C ASP A 452 -12.12 51.60 -11.64
N ALA A 453 -12.67 50.57 -10.99
CA ALA A 453 -13.68 50.69 -9.94
C ALA A 453 -13.25 51.55 -8.73
N ALA A 454 -11.98 51.45 -8.30
CA ALA A 454 -11.47 52.22 -7.18
C ALA A 454 -11.45 53.73 -7.51
N MET A 455 -11.11 54.09 -8.75
CA MET A 455 -11.19 55.47 -9.22
C MET A 455 -12.64 55.96 -9.30
N GLU A 456 -13.57 55.15 -9.83
CA GLU A 456 -15.01 55.50 -9.84
C GLU A 456 -15.59 55.66 -8.42
N ALA A 457 -15.15 54.87 -7.45
CA ALA A 457 -15.54 54.99 -6.06
C ALA A 457 -14.93 56.21 -5.36
N GLU A 458 -13.70 56.61 -5.71
CA GLU A 458 -13.11 57.87 -5.25
C GLU A 458 -13.84 59.08 -5.86
N GLU A 459 -14.22 59.02 -7.14
CA GLU A 459 -15.06 60.04 -7.77
C GLU A 459 -16.46 60.10 -7.14
N HIS A 460 -17.09 58.96 -6.83
CA HIS A 460 -18.35 58.93 -6.08
C HIS A 460 -18.25 59.60 -4.71
N ASN A 461 -17.14 59.42 -3.97
CA ASN A 461 -16.92 60.11 -2.71
C ASN A 461 -16.78 61.64 -2.89
N HIS A 462 -16.09 62.10 -3.94
CA HIS A 462 -16.06 63.52 -4.30
C HIS A 462 -17.47 64.04 -4.66
N GLN A 463 -18.28 63.24 -5.37
CA GLN A 463 -19.66 63.59 -5.69
C GLN A 463 -20.55 63.68 -4.43
N ILE A 464 -20.38 62.79 -3.46
CA ILE A 464 -21.10 62.85 -2.17
C ILE A 464 -20.83 64.18 -1.43
N VAL A 465 -19.58 64.67 -1.44
CA VAL A 465 -19.22 65.93 -0.78
C VAL A 465 -19.88 67.12 -1.49
N ALA A 466 -19.73 67.24 -2.81
CA ALA A 466 -20.34 68.33 -3.57
C ALA A 466 -21.89 68.30 -3.55
N TYR A 467 -22.52 67.11 -3.42
CA TYR A 467 -23.96 67.02 -3.18
C TYR A 467 -24.37 67.61 -1.82
N GLN A 468 -23.58 67.38 -0.76
CA GLN A 468 -23.84 67.95 0.57
C GLN A 468 -23.65 69.48 0.58
N GLU A 469 -22.66 69.99 -0.14
CA GLU A 469 -22.45 71.45 -0.33
C GLU A 469 -23.65 72.07 -1.06
N LEU A 470 -24.06 71.51 -2.20
CA LEU A 470 -25.24 71.96 -2.96
C LEU A 470 -26.54 71.87 -2.14
N GLN A 471 -26.67 70.86 -1.27
CA GLN A 471 -27.82 70.72 -0.36
C GLN A 471 -27.87 71.85 0.68
N VAL A 472 -26.72 72.29 1.20
CA VAL A 472 -26.62 73.42 2.13
C VAL A 472 -26.93 74.75 1.43
N GLU A 473 -26.42 74.96 0.21
CA GLU A 473 -26.76 76.14 -0.60
C GLU A 473 -28.26 76.21 -0.91
N TYR A 474 -28.85 75.09 -1.34
CA TYR A 474 -30.30 74.98 -1.59
C TYR A 474 -31.14 75.33 -0.35
N ALA A 475 -30.80 74.76 0.81
CA ALA A 475 -31.50 75.04 2.07
C ALA A 475 -31.33 76.51 2.52
N SER A 476 -30.18 77.13 2.25
CA SER A 476 -29.95 78.55 2.52
C SER A 476 -30.82 79.44 1.63
N LEU A 477 -30.94 79.10 0.33
CA LEU A 477 -31.76 79.86 -0.62
C LEU A 477 -33.26 79.75 -0.29
N GLU A 478 -33.73 78.57 0.11
CA GLU A 478 -35.12 78.38 0.59
C GLU A 478 -35.41 79.21 1.84
N ALA A 479 -34.46 79.31 2.78
CA ALA A 479 -34.59 80.14 3.96
C ALA A 479 -34.65 81.64 3.62
N GLU A 480 -33.85 82.11 2.65
CA GLU A 480 -33.88 83.51 2.19
C GLU A 480 -35.19 83.84 1.46
N ILE A 481 -35.68 82.96 0.60
CA ILE A 481 -36.99 83.11 -0.08
C ILE A 481 -38.13 83.12 0.95
N ALA A 482 -38.10 82.24 1.94
CA ALA A 482 -39.09 82.23 3.04
C ALA A 482 -39.04 83.53 3.85
N HIS A 483 -37.85 84.04 4.16
CA HIS A 483 -37.69 85.31 4.87
C HIS A 483 -38.23 86.49 4.04
N LEU A 484 -37.94 86.56 2.75
CA LEU A 484 -38.48 87.62 1.88
C LEU A 484 -40.01 87.53 1.75
N ARG A 485 -40.57 86.34 1.51
CA ARG A 485 -42.03 86.13 1.46
C ARG A 485 -42.73 86.58 2.75
N SER A 486 -42.15 86.34 3.93
CA SER A 486 -42.70 86.82 5.20
C SER A 486 -42.66 88.35 5.36
N ARG A 487 -41.77 89.03 4.63
CA ARG A 487 -41.50 90.47 4.74
C ARG A 487 -42.41 91.33 3.85
N THR A 488 -42.96 90.76 2.78
CA THR A 488 -43.82 91.45 1.79
C THR A 488 -45.28 91.63 2.24
N ILE A 489 -45.66 91.16 3.44
CA ILE A 489 -47.06 91.03 3.88
C ILE A 489 -47.73 92.39 4.23
N ILE A 490 -46.99 93.51 4.22
CA ILE A 490 -47.54 94.86 4.47
C ILE A 490 -47.75 95.60 3.13
N PRO A 491 -49.01 95.72 2.62
CA PRO A 491 -49.30 96.38 1.35
C PRO A 491 -49.31 97.92 1.50
N ASN A 492 -48.14 98.54 1.52
CA ASN A 492 -47.98 99.99 1.40
C ASN A 492 -47.29 100.33 0.07
N VAL A 493 -47.67 101.45 -0.56
CA VAL A 493 -47.35 101.74 -1.98
C VAL A 493 -45.95 102.36 -2.17
N ASP A 494 -44.96 101.81 -1.48
CA ASP A 494 -43.57 102.28 -1.49
C ASP A 494 -42.74 101.63 -2.62
N PRO A 495 -41.76 102.34 -3.22
CA PRO A 495 -40.87 101.80 -4.26
C PRO A 495 -39.87 100.74 -3.73
N SER A 496 -39.96 100.37 -2.45
CA SER A 496 -39.32 99.19 -1.87
C SER A 496 -40.02 97.89 -2.29
N HIS A 497 -41.35 97.87 -2.43
CA HIS A 497 -42.11 96.66 -2.75
C HIS A 497 -41.80 96.15 -4.16
N THR A 498 -41.65 97.04 -5.14
CA THR A 498 -41.31 96.64 -6.52
C THR A 498 -39.88 96.10 -6.65
N LYS A 499 -38.95 96.57 -5.81
CA LYS A 499 -37.60 95.99 -5.70
C LYS A 499 -37.63 94.62 -5.04
N ALA A 500 -38.25 94.50 -3.86
CA ALA A 500 -38.38 93.24 -3.15
C ALA A 500 -39.06 92.16 -3.99
N GLN A 501 -40.07 92.52 -4.80
CA GLN A 501 -40.74 91.59 -5.70
C GLN A 501 -39.87 91.19 -6.91
N ALA A 502 -39.04 92.10 -7.44
CA ALA A 502 -38.07 91.75 -8.48
C ALA A 502 -36.94 90.85 -7.95
N GLU A 503 -36.45 91.10 -6.73
CA GLU A 503 -35.48 90.27 -6.02
C GLU A 503 -36.06 88.88 -5.72
N LEU A 504 -37.32 88.80 -5.28
CA LEU A 504 -38.04 87.55 -5.02
C LEU A 504 -38.26 86.75 -6.32
N SER A 505 -38.62 87.39 -7.44
CA SER A 505 -38.68 86.70 -8.75
C SER A 505 -37.30 86.26 -9.27
N ARG A 506 -36.21 86.94 -8.90
CA ARG A 506 -34.84 86.51 -9.21
C ARG A 506 -34.48 85.25 -8.43
N LEU A 507 -34.72 85.25 -7.12
CA LEU A 507 -34.48 84.11 -6.24
C LEU A 507 -35.39 82.91 -6.55
N GLU A 508 -36.64 83.12 -6.98
CA GLU A 508 -37.50 82.03 -7.47
C GLU A 508 -37.05 81.43 -8.82
N ALA A 509 -36.27 82.16 -9.62
CA ALA A 509 -35.62 81.60 -10.81
C ALA A 509 -34.34 80.84 -10.44
N GLU A 510 -33.52 81.40 -9.54
CA GLU A 510 -32.32 80.75 -8.99
C GLU A 510 -32.68 79.45 -8.25
N HIS A 511 -33.77 79.43 -7.46
CA HIS A 511 -34.28 78.23 -6.79
C HIS A 511 -34.68 77.12 -7.77
N LYS A 512 -35.35 77.46 -8.87
CA LYS A 512 -35.72 76.49 -9.92
C LYS A 512 -34.51 75.95 -10.67
N GLN A 513 -33.50 76.79 -10.91
CA GLN A 513 -32.24 76.34 -11.48
C GLN A 513 -31.52 75.39 -10.52
N LEU A 514 -31.33 75.79 -9.26
CA LEU A 514 -30.67 74.96 -8.24
C LEU A 514 -31.44 73.66 -7.97
N GLN A 515 -32.77 73.66 -8.05
CA GLN A 515 -33.60 72.45 -7.96
C GLN A 515 -33.39 71.50 -9.15
N ALA A 516 -33.25 72.03 -10.36
CA ALA A 516 -32.93 71.22 -11.55
C ALA A 516 -31.51 70.65 -11.46
N GLU A 517 -30.54 71.45 -11.02
CA GLU A 517 -29.16 71.02 -10.80
C GLU A 517 -29.09 69.95 -9.70
N PHE A 518 -29.75 70.15 -8.56
CA PHE A 518 -29.83 69.19 -7.44
C PHE A 518 -30.51 67.86 -7.83
N THR A 519 -31.52 67.88 -8.71
CA THR A 519 -32.17 66.65 -9.19
C THR A 519 -31.33 65.89 -10.21
N ALA A 520 -30.61 66.58 -11.11
CA ALA A 520 -29.61 65.96 -11.98
C ALA A 520 -28.43 65.39 -11.18
N TYR A 521 -27.95 66.13 -10.18
CA TYR A 521 -26.89 65.67 -9.27
C TYR A 521 -27.30 64.41 -8.52
N LYS A 522 -28.53 64.37 -7.99
CA LYS A 522 -29.05 63.17 -7.31
C LYS A 522 -29.10 61.95 -8.24
N GLN A 523 -29.39 62.13 -9.53
CA GLN A 523 -29.39 61.02 -10.50
C GLN A 523 -27.97 60.49 -10.75
N THR A 524 -26.99 61.36 -10.98
CA THR A 524 -25.58 60.94 -11.15
C THR A 524 -25.02 60.28 -9.89
N MET A 525 -25.37 60.76 -8.70
CA MET A 525 -25.02 60.14 -7.41
C MET A 525 -25.69 58.77 -7.19
N GLU A 526 -26.95 58.60 -7.61
CA GLU A 526 -27.61 57.28 -7.62
C GLU A 526 -27.04 56.31 -8.67
N GLU A 527 -26.46 56.80 -9.76
CA GLU A 527 -25.81 55.98 -10.78
C GLU A 527 -24.41 55.53 -10.34
N THR A 528 -23.59 56.43 -9.81
CA THR A 528 -22.26 56.08 -9.26
C THR A 528 -22.36 55.18 -8.02
N ALA A 529 -23.42 55.32 -7.21
CA ALA A 529 -23.72 54.37 -6.12
C ALA A 529 -24.05 52.94 -6.62
N ARG A 530 -24.65 52.79 -7.83
CA ARG A 530 -24.88 51.46 -8.43
C ARG A 530 -23.59 50.86 -8.97
N ALA A 531 -22.74 51.67 -9.62
CA ALA A 531 -21.42 51.23 -10.08
C ALA A 531 -20.59 50.69 -8.90
N ALA A 532 -20.48 51.44 -7.79
CA ALA A 532 -19.79 51.01 -6.58
C ALA A 532 -20.30 49.66 -6.03
N ALA A 533 -21.63 49.42 -6.05
CA ALA A 533 -22.23 48.16 -5.62
C ALA A 533 -21.98 46.99 -6.59
N GLU A 534 -21.92 47.24 -7.90
CA GLU A 534 -21.49 46.23 -8.88
C GLU A 534 -20.01 45.87 -8.70
N HIS A 535 -19.17 46.85 -8.36
CA HIS A 535 -17.75 46.66 -8.11
C HIS A 535 -17.46 45.88 -6.83
N GLU A 536 -18.21 46.12 -5.74
CA GLU A 536 -18.16 45.29 -4.53
C GLU A 536 -18.49 43.82 -4.85
N ALA A 537 -19.48 43.57 -5.72
CA ALA A 537 -19.81 42.23 -6.19
C ALA A 537 -18.69 41.61 -7.06
N ARG A 538 -17.97 42.40 -7.88
CA ARG A 538 -16.77 41.94 -8.61
C ARG A 538 -15.61 41.60 -7.67
N ALA A 539 -15.41 42.37 -6.59
CA ALA A 539 -14.38 42.08 -5.58
C ALA A 539 -14.64 40.74 -4.86
N VAL A 540 -15.89 40.44 -4.52
CA VAL A 540 -16.28 39.15 -3.94
C VAL A 540 -16.05 38.00 -4.94
N LEU A 541 -16.30 38.21 -6.23
CA LEU A 541 -16.00 37.23 -7.29
C LEU A 541 -14.49 36.99 -7.44
N LEU A 542 -13.65 38.04 -7.47
CA LEU A 542 -12.19 37.91 -7.52
C LEU A 542 -11.67 37.04 -6.36
N ASN A 543 -12.07 37.35 -5.12
CA ASN A 543 -11.68 36.59 -3.94
C ASN A 543 -12.08 35.10 -4.04
N GLY A 544 -13.25 34.82 -4.63
CA GLY A 544 -13.70 33.45 -4.92
C GLY A 544 -12.86 32.72 -5.96
N LEU A 545 -12.43 33.41 -7.02
CA LEU A 545 -11.53 32.85 -8.05
C LEU A 545 -10.12 32.61 -7.49
N GLN A 546 -9.56 33.56 -6.74
CA GLN A 546 -8.25 33.41 -6.08
C GLN A 546 -8.24 32.21 -5.11
N ALA A 547 -9.31 32.02 -4.32
CA ALA A 547 -9.44 30.85 -3.44
C ALA A 547 -9.52 29.53 -4.22
N ARG A 548 -10.24 29.50 -5.36
CA ARG A 548 -10.26 28.34 -6.27
C ARG A 548 -8.89 28.06 -6.88
N GLU A 549 -8.17 29.09 -7.33
CA GLU A 549 -6.85 28.93 -7.93
C GLU A 549 -5.81 28.44 -6.89
N HIS A 550 -5.91 28.88 -5.62
CA HIS A 550 -5.11 28.34 -4.52
C HIS A 550 -5.37 26.84 -4.33
N SER A 551 -6.64 26.41 -4.28
CA SER A 551 -7.00 24.99 -4.15
C SER A 551 -6.52 24.14 -5.35
N LEU A 552 -6.55 24.67 -6.57
CA LEU A 552 -6.04 23.97 -7.76
C LEU A 552 -4.50 23.88 -7.76
N ARG A 553 -3.80 24.90 -7.24
CA ARG A 553 -2.35 24.86 -7.01
C ARG A 553 -1.97 23.78 -5.98
N GLU A 554 -2.67 23.71 -4.85
CA GLU A 554 -2.50 22.66 -3.85
C GLU A 554 -2.72 21.25 -4.43
N GLN A 555 -3.76 21.07 -5.26
CA GLN A 555 -4.04 19.81 -5.95
C GLN A 555 -2.92 19.45 -6.94
N MET A 556 -2.40 20.41 -7.71
CA MET A 556 -1.24 20.17 -8.58
C MET A 556 0.02 19.79 -7.81
N ASP A 557 0.29 20.40 -6.67
CA ASP A 557 1.46 20.07 -5.84
C ASP A 557 1.28 18.73 -5.10
N ALA A 558 0.06 18.40 -4.67
CA ALA A 558 -0.27 17.05 -4.20
C ALA A 558 0.02 16.00 -5.29
N LEU A 559 -0.44 16.20 -6.53
CA LEU A 559 -0.15 15.30 -7.65
C LEU A 559 1.34 15.24 -7.99
N ARG A 560 2.06 16.37 -8.00
CA ARG A 560 3.53 16.41 -8.20
C ARG A 560 4.25 15.57 -7.14
N THR A 561 3.86 15.64 -5.86
CA THR A 561 4.47 14.81 -4.82
C THR A 561 4.08 13.34 -4.90
N GLN A 562 2.92 13.00 -5.48
CA GLN A 562 2.55 11.60 -5.76
C GLN A 562 3.39 11.03 -6.92
N ILE A 563 3.51 11.75 -8.04
CA ILE A 563 4.36 11.36 -9.18
C ILE A 563 5.80 11.16 -8.72
N ALA A 564 6.39 12.11 -7.97
CA ALA A 564 7.76 11.99 -7.47
C ALA A 564 7.97 10.81 -6.50
N ARG A 565 6.92 10.34 -5.80
CA ARG A 565 6.97 9.09 -5.01
C ARG A 565 6.93 7.87 -5.92
N LEU A 566 6.02 7.82 -6.89
CA LEU A 566 5.89 6.71 -7.84
C LEU A 566 7.13 6.54 -8.71
N GLU A 567 7.75 7.63 -9.17
CA GLU A 567 9.03 7.61 -9.89
C GLU A 567 10.16 7.03 -9.04
N LYS A 568 10.20 7.38 -7.75
CA LYS A 568 11.18 6.85 -6.80
C LYS A 568 10.96 5.36 -6.55
N ASP A 569 9.73 4.94 -6.24
CA ASP A 569 9.39 3.53 -5.98
C ASP A 569 9.69 2.67 -7.23
N LEU A 570 9.40 3.18 -8.43
CA LEU A 570 9.74 2.55 -9.71
C LEU A 570 11.27 2.46 -9.93
N GLN A 571 12.04 3.45 -9.48
CA GLN A 571 13.50 3.42 -9.52
C GLN A 571 14.09 2.43 -8.50
N ASP A 572 13.56 2.38 -7.28
CA ASP A 572 13.94 1.42 -6.25
C ASP A 572 13.64 -0.02 -6.72
N GLU A 573 12.51 -0.26 -7.42
CA GLU A 573 12.21 -1.55 -8.06
C GLU A 573 13.13 -1.87 -9.25
N ARG A 574 13.49 -0.88 -10.09
CA ARG A 574 14.51 -1.08 -11.14
C ARG A 574 15.86 -1.50 -10.55
N GLU A 575 16.20 -1.04 -9.34
CA GLU A 575 17.37 -1.53 -8.63
C GLU A 575 17.17 -2.90 -7.98
N ASN A 576 15.98 -3.20 -7.44
CA ASN A 576 15.63 -4.54 -6.95
C ASN A 576 15.83 -5.59 -8.04
N VAL A 577 15.30 -5.33 -9.25
CA VAL A 577 15.49 -6.17 -10.44
C VAL A 577 16.97 -6.33 -10.76
N LYS A 578 17.74 -5.24 -10.89
CA LYS A 578 19.19 -5.31 -11.14
C LYS A 578 19.98 -6.07 -10.05
N ARG A 579 19.51 -6.05 -8.80
CA ARG A 579 20.10 -6.81 -7.69
C ARG A 579 19.69 -8.29 -7.75
N ALA A 580 18.50 -8.62 -8.24
CA ALA A 580 18.07 -9.99 -8.50
C ALA A 580 18.78 -10.60 -9.73
N GLU A 581 18.93 -9.85 -10.82
CA GLU A 581 19.67 -10.27 -12.03
C GLU A 581 21.12 -10.66 -11.70
N ARG A 582 21.83 -9.85 -10.91
CA ARG A 582 23.20 -10.19 -10.45
C ARG A 582 23.24 -11.48 -9.64
N ARG A 583 22.28 -11.69 -8.74
CA ARG A 583 22.17 -12.93 -7.96
C ARG A 583 21.85 -14.14 -8.85
N LEU A 584 21.03 -13.97 -9.89
CA LEU A 584 20.74 -15.02 -10.86
C LEU A 584 21.97 -15.37 -11.71
N VAL A 585 22.78 -14.39 -12.10
CA VAL A 585 24.07 -14.64 -12.78
C VAL A 585 25.05 -15.36 -11.85
N GLN A 586 25.17 -14.94 -10.59
CA GLN A 586 26.02 -15.60 -9.59
C GLN A 586 25.55 -17.04 -9.28
N ALA A 587 24.24 -17.27 -9.22
CA ALA A 587 23.70 -18.61 -9.05
C ALA A 587 24.01 -19.52 -10.24
N LYS A 588 23.99 -18.97 -11.47
CA LYS A 588 24.39 -19.70 -12.68
C LYS A 588 25.87 -20.01 -12.74
N THR A 589 26.76 -19.09 -12.39
CA THR A 589 28.20 -19.40 -12.37
C THR A 589 28.50 -20.49 -11.34
N ILE A 590 27.85 -20.49 -10.18
CA ILE A 590 27.97 -21.58 -9.20
C ILE A 590 27.34 -22.89 -9.71
N GLU A 591 26.23 -22.83 -10.46
CA GLU A 591 25.63 -24.03 -11.10
C GLU A 591 26.55 -24.62 -12.18
N ASP A 592 27.23 -23.79 -12.95
CA ASP A 592 28.18 -24.22 -13.99
C ASP A 592 29.50 -24.71 -13.37
N GLU A 593 30.05 -24.04 -12.34
CA GLU A 593 31.18 -24.51 -11.53
C GLU A 593 30.89 -25.90 -10.92
N LEU A 594 29.69 -26.10 -10.35
CA LEU A 594 29.29 -27.41 -9.80
C LEU A 594 29.06 -28.49 -10.86
N ARG A 595 28.84 -28.12 -12.14
CA ARG A 595 28.80 -29.09 -13.25
C ARG A 595 30.22 -29.50 -13.66
N GLU A 596 31.16 -28.56 -13.71
CA GLU A 596 32.58 -28.86 -13.96
C GLU A 596 33.15 -29.78 -12.85
N ASP A 597 32.82 -29.55 -11.58
CA ASP A 597 33.15 -30.47 -10.46
C ASP A 597 32.55 -31.88 -10.64
N ILE A 598 31.29 -31.98 -11.11
CA ILE A 598 30.63 -33.27 -11.36
C ILE A 598 31.27 -34.00 -12.54
N ASP A 599 31.60 -33.30 -13.62
CA ASP A 599 32.26 -33.88 -14.79
C ASP A 599 33.70 -34.34 -14.45
N GLU A 600 34.48 -33.58 -13.66
CA GLU A 600 35.79 -34.05 -13.18
C GLU A 600 35.66 -35.27 -12.25
N MET A 601 34.65 -35.32 -11.37
CA MET A 601 34.39 -36.49 -10.54
C MET A 601 33.97 -37.71 -11.37
N MET A 602 33.18 -37.54 -12.44
CA MET A 602 32.89 -38.62 -13.38
C MET A 602 34.15 -39.08 -14.10
N GLU A 603 35.00 -38.18 -14.61
CA GLU A 603 36.31 -38.57 -15.17
C GLU A 603 37.21 -39.25 -14.14
N ALA A 604 37.12 -38.90 -12.85
CA ALA A 604 37.88 -39.56 -11.78
C ALA A 604 37.39 -40.99 -11.52
N LEU A 605 36.07 -41.23 -11.54
CA LEU A 605 35.49 -42.58 -11.49
C LEU A 605 35.86 -43.40 -12.73
N ASP A 606 35.73 -42.83 -13.93
CA ASP A 606 36.12 -43.46 -15.19
C ASP A 606 37.61 -43.86 -15.21
N ARG A 607 38.47 -43.09 -14.53
CA ARG A 607 39.89 -43.43 -14.29
C ARG A 607 40.04 -44.54 -13.26
N ALA A 608 39.29 -44.51 -12.16
CA ALA A 608 39.32 -45.53 -11.11
C ALA A 608 38.88 -46.91 -11.63
N ASP A 609 37.80 -46.98 -12.41
CA ASP A 609 37.28 -48.21 -13.02
C ASP A 609 38.32 -48.84 -13.95
N ARG A 610 38.98 -48.04 -14.80
CA ARG A 610 40.09 -48.51 -15.66
C ARG A 610 41.29 -49.01 -14.86
N TYR A 611 41.58 -48.43 -13.69
CA TYR A 611 42.60 -48.95 -12.79
C TYR A 611 42.17 -50.25 -12.09
N GLU A 612 40.89 -50.41 -11.74
CA GLU A 612 40.36 -51.69 -11.25
C GLU A 612 40.39 -52.77 -12.34
N GLU A 613 40.00 -52.48 -13.59
CA GLU A 613 40.12 -53.41 -14.72
C GLU A 613 41.57 -53.85 -14.94
N ALA A 614 42.51 -52.92 -14.92
CA ALA A 614 43.94 -53.20 -15.06
C ALA A 614 44.48 -54.03 -13.88
N TYR A 615 44.07 -53.72 -12.65
CA TYR A 615 44.46 -54.47 -11.45
C TYR A 615 43.86 -55.88 -11.44
N ASN A 616 42.58 -56.04 -11.75
CA ASN A 616 41.91 -57.32 -11.84
C ASN A 616 42.49 -58.18 -12.98
N THR A 617 42.92 -57.57 -14.09
CA THR A 617 43.68 -58.23 -15.17
C THR A 617 45.03 -58.74 -14.63
N LEU A 618 45.81 -57.88 -13.96
CA LEU A 618 47.11 -58.25 -13.40
C LEU A 618 47.01 -59.35 -12.32
N VAL A 619 46.02 -59.27 -11.43
CA VAL A 619 45.71 -60.34 -10.46
C VAL A 619 45.29 -61.62 -11.18
N GLY A 620 44.51 -61.50 -12.26
CA GLY A 620 44.15 -62.61 -13.14
C GLY A 620 45.37 -63.29 -13.78
N GLU A 621 46.36 -62.52 -14.24
CA GLU A 621 47.62 -63.04 -14.78
C GLU A 621 48.47 -63.72 -13.69
N VAL A 622 48.66 -63.08 -12.53
CA VAL A 622 49.41 -63.66 -11.39
C VAL A 622 48.81 -64.99 -10.94
N VAL A 623 47.46 -65.09 -10.88
CA VAL A 623 46.75 -66.34 -10.57
C VAL A 623 46.87 -67.37 -11.69
N GLN A 624 46.83 -66.97 -12.96
CA GLN A 624 47.01 -67.88 -14.11
C GLN A 624 48.44 -68.42 -14.24
N LEU A 625 49.44 -67.63 -13.88
CA LEU A 625 50.85 -68.04 -13.85
C LEU A 625 51.15 -69.09 -12.76
N GLY A 626 50.20 -69.34 -11.84
CA GLY A 626 50.28 -70.45 -10.88
C GLY A 626 51.47 -70.36 -9.92
N LEU A 627 51.95 -69.14 -9.67
CA LEU A 627 53.17 -68.86 -8.91
C LEU A 627 53.02 -69.31 -7.45
N SER A 628 53.44 -70.55 -7.17
CA SER A 628 53.66 -71.01 -5.79
C SER A 628 54.65 -70.08 -5.08
N ASP A 629 54.60 -70.01 -3.75
CA ASP A 629 55.45 -69.09 -2.96
C ASP A 629 56.94 -69.21 -3.31
N ARG A 630 57.38 -70.43 -3.66
CA ARG A 630 58.75 -70.76 -4.11
C ARG A 630 59.16 -70.13 -5.44
N GLU A 631 58.24 -69.55 -6.20
CA GLU A 631 58.48 -68.89 -7.48
C GLU A 631 58.26 -67.39 -7.38
N LEU A 632 57.37 -66.94 -6.49
CA LEU A 632 57.38 -65.58 -5.94
C LEU A 632 58.76 -65.26 -5.32
N ASP A 633 59.28 -66.17 -4.49
CA ASP A 633 60.60 -66.08 -3.85
C ASP A 633 61.77 -66.10 -4.87
N LYS A 634 61.58 -66.70 -6.05
CA LYS A 634 62.52 -66.62 -7.20
C LYS A 634 62.36 -65.31 -7.96
N LEU A 635 61.14 -64.82 -8.19
CA LEU A 635 60.87 -63.57 -8.90
C LEU A 635 61.27 -62.35 -8.08
N GLN A 636 61.18 -62.42 -6.75
CA GLN A 636 61.75 -61.41 -5.86
C GLN A 636 63.28 -61.39 -5.95
N LYS A 637 63.94 -62.55 -5.84
CA LYS A 637 65.41 -62.66 -6.06
C LYS A 637 65.84 -62.29 -7.49
N ALA A 638 65.00 -62.54 -8.49
CA ALA A 638 65.26 -62.19 -9.89
C ALA A 638 64.99 -60.71 -10.21
N SER A 639 64.03 -60.05 -9.55
CA SER A 639 63.82 -58.60 -9.68
C SER A 639 64.89 -57.81 -8.93
N GLU A 640 65.31 -58.27 -7.74
CA GLU A 640 66.51 -57.75 -7.06
C GLU A 640 67.78 -57.87 -7.92
N ALA A 641 67.89 -58.92 -8.73
CA ALA A 641 68.99 -59.09 -9.70
C ALA A 641 68.80 -58.27 -10.98
N ALA A 642 67.60 -58.22 -11.56
CA ALA A 642 67.32 -57.58 -12.84
C ALA A 642 67.28 -56.05 -12.77
N LEU A 643 66.87 -55.48 -11.63
CA LEU A 643 67.01 -54.04 -11.36
C LEU A 643 68.47 -53.64 -11.07
N GLY A 644 69.41 -54.59 -11.01
CA GLY A 644 70.84 -54.33 -10.85
C GLY A 644 71.26 -53.86 -9.45
N VAL A 645 70.32 -53.73 -8.50
CA VAL A 645 70.49 -53.10 -7.17
C VAL A 645 71.25 -53.98 -6.16
N SER A 646 72.32 -54.63 -6.63
CA SER A 646 73.32 -55.33 -5.81
C SER A 646 74.13 -54.38 -4.92
N ASN A 647 74.20 -53.10 -5.29
CA ASN A 647 74.80 -52.06 -4.46
C ASN A 647 73.80 -51.59 -3.38
N ALA A 648 74.11 -51.89 -2.11
CA ALA A 648 73.28 -51.51 -0.97
C ALA A 648 72.95 -50.01 -0.92
N ASN A 649 73.84 -49.14 -1.43
CA ASN A 649 73.62 -47.69 -1.45
C ASN A 649 72.47 -47.26 -2.37
N GLN A 650 72.15 -48.05 -3.42
CA GLN A 650 71.00 -47.77 -4.28
C GLN A 650 69.69 -48.27 -3.66
N LYS A 651 69.70 -49.40 -2.93
CA LYS A 651 68.55 -49.81 -2.09
C LYS A 651 68.32 -48.78 -0.98
N LEU A 652 69.38 -48.29 -0.36
CA LEU A 652 69.32 -47.21 0.64
C LEU A 652 68.69 -45.96 0.04
N LYS A 653 69.20 -45.47 -1.11
CA LYS A 653 68.63 -44.28 -1.77
C LYS A 653 67.14 -44.45 -2.10
N TYR A 654 66.72 -45.58 -2.68
CA TYR A 654 65.29 -45.82 -2.94
C TYR A 654 64.44 -45.83 -1.66
N VAL A 655 64.95 -46.40 -0.56
CA VAL A 655 64.27 -46.37 0.74
C VAL A 655 64.27 -44.97 1.36
N GLU A 656 65.29 -44.15 1.13
CA GLU A 656 65.35 -42.74 1.54
C GLU A 656 64.39 -41.86 0.71
N GLU A 657 64.26 -42.15 -0.59
CA GLU A 657 63.37 -41.45 -1.54
C GLU A 657 61.90 -41.77 -1.22
N ILE A 658 61.56 -43.05 -1.02
CA ILE A 658 60.23 -43.49 -0.54
C ILE A 658 59.92 -42.94 0.87
N LYS A 659 60.92 -42.82 1.76
CA LYS A 659 60.74 -42.16 3.07
C LYS A 659 60.46 -40.67 2.91
N ALA A 660 61.18 -39.96 2.04
CA ALA A 660 60.94 -38.54 1.78
C ALA A 660 59.55 -38.30 1.18
N GLU A 661 59.06 -39.20 0.31
CA GLU A 661 57.68 -39.18 -0.19
C GLU A 661 56.66 -39.44 0.93
N LEU A 662 56.91 -40.43 1.80
CA LEU A 662 56.07 -40.70 2.98
C LEU A 662 56.04 -39.54 3.99
N ASP A 663 57.19 -38.92 4.27
CA ASP A 663 57.30 -37.75 5.13
C ASP A 663 56.59 -36.53 4.50
N GLN A 664 56.67 -36.36 3.18
CA GLN A 664 55.93 -35.32 2.46
C GLN A 664 54.41 -35.59 2.48
N MET A 665 53.98 -36.85 2.33
CA MET A 665 52.59 -37.27 2.46
C MET A 665 52.07 -37.02 3.89
N ALA A 666 52.86 -37.35 4.91
CA ALA A 666 52.53 -37.08 6.31
C ALA A 666 52.46 -35.58 6.62
N GLN A 667 53.33 -34.76 6.02
CA GLN A 667 53.25 -33.29 6.11
C GLN A 667 52.00 -32.74 5.45
N LYS A 668 51.62 -33.23 4.26
CA LYS A 668 50.36 -32.85 3.58
C LYS A 668 49.13 -33.24 4.40
N LEU A 669 49.10 -34.45 4.95
CA LEU A 669 48.03 -34.90 5.84
C LEU A 669 47.93 -34.01 7.09
N ALA A 670 49.06 -33.74 7.76
CA ALA A 670 49.10 -32.85 8.92
C ALA A 670 48.80 -31.38 8.58
N GLN A 671 48.84 -30.98 7.30
CA GLN A 671 48.34 -29.67 6.85
C GLN A 671 46.82 -29.70 6.68
N THR A 672 46.26 -30.66 5.94
CA THR A 672 44.81 -30.73 5.70
C THR A 672 44.02 -30.99 6.99
N GLU A 673 44.59 -31.69 7.98
CA GLU A 673 44.00 -31.80 9.32
C GLU A 673 43.94 -30.46 10.07
N ARG A 674 44.98 -29.62 9.97
CA ARG A 674 44.96 -28.27 10.57
C ARG A 674 43.95 -27.37 9.88
N GLU A 675 43.85 -27.43 8.54
CA GLU A 675 42.88 -26.66 7.76
C GLU A 675 41.44 -27.07 8.09
N ARG A 676 41.17 -28.38 8.18
CA ARG A 676 39.90 -28.96 8.65
C ARG A 676 39.54 -28.47 10.05
N ASP A 677 40.48 -28.49 10.99
CA ASP A 677 40.21 -28.12 12.38
C ASP A 677 40.13 -26.60 12.60
N GLN A 678 40.81 -25.80 11.76
CA GLN A 678 40.61 -24.36 11.64
C GLN A 678 39.19 -24.03 11.11
N ALA A 679 38.74 -24.72 10.06
CA ALA A 679 37.38 -24.56 9.54
C ALA A 679 36.31 -24.97 10.58
N ARG A 680 36.57 -26.03 11.38
CA ARG A 680 35.72 -26.41 12.51
C ARG A 680 35.66 -25.32 13.59
N ALA A 681 36.79 -24.69 13.92
CA ALA A 681 36.83 -23.58 14.87
C ALA A 681 36.04 -22.36 14.37
N GLN A 682 36.26 -21.95 13.11
CA GLN A 682 35.46 -20.89 12.47
C GLN A 682 33.96 -21.22 12.48
N GLY A 683 33.57 -22.46 12.23
CA GLY A 683 32.19 -22.91 12.35
C GLY A 683 31.62 -22.85 13.78
N VAL A 684 32.44 -22.98 14.82
CA VAL A 684 32.02 -22.77 16.22
C VAL A 684 31.80 -21.29 16.51
N ASP A 685 32.68 -20.42 16.03
CA ASP A 685 32.54 -18.98 16.27
C ASP A 685 31.39 -18.37 15.45
N LEU A 686 31.17 -18.78 14.19
CA LEU A 686 29.97 -18.43 13.44
C LEU A 686 28.67 -18.89 14.13
N ARG A 687 28.66 -20.07 14.77
CA ARG A 687 27.51 -20.52 15.58
C ARG A 687 27.32 -19.67 16.84
N ARG A 688 28.40 -19.17 17.47
CA ARG A 688 28.31 -18.22 18.58
C ARG A 688 27.77 -16.87 18.12
N GLU A 689 28.25 -16.34 17.01
CA GLU A 689 27.76 -15.09 16.41
C GLU A 689 26.27 -15.19 16.05
N LEU A 690 25.84 -16.27 15.40
CA LEU A 690 24.42 -16.54 15.13
C LEU A 690 23.59 -16.60 16.43
N GLY A 691 24.11 -17.23 17.49
CA GLY A 691 23.49 -17.22 18.81
C GLY A 691 23.38 -15.81 19.42
N VAL A 692 24.42 -14.98 19.29
CA VAL A 692 24.38 -13.57 19.71
C VAL A 692 23.32 -12.81 18.90
N PHE A 693 23.27 -12.96 17.57
CA PHE A 693 22.24 -12.34 16.74
C PHE A 693 20.82 -12.80 17.11
N GLN A 694 20.61 -14.08 17.46
CA GLN A 694 19.32 -14.56 18.00
C GLN A 694 18.94 -13.89 19.32
N THR A 695 19.90 -13.66 20.23
CA THR A 695 19.63 -12.94 21.49
C THR A 695 19.39 -11.44 21.29
N VAL A 696 20.12 -10.79 20.38
CA VAL A 696 20.03 -9.34 20.13
C VAL A 696 18.79 -8.97 19.31
N THR A 697 18.30 -9.86 18.45
CA THR A 697 17.07 -9.62 17.66
C THR A 697 15.77 -9.83 18.45
N GLY A 698 15.83 -10.31 19.70
CA GLY A 698 14.67 -10.44 20.59
C GLY A 698 13.64 -11.51 20.22
N LEU A 699 13.85 -12.27 19.14
CA LEU A 699 12.89 -13.27 18.63
C LEU A 699 12.66 -14.45 19.59
N ASN A 700 13.60 -14.72 20.50
CA ASN A 700 13.55 -15.88 21.41
C ASN A 700 12.41 -15.83 22.45
N GLY A 701 11.65 -14.73 22.54
CA GLY A 701 10.44 -14.64 23.37
C GLY A 701 9.19 -15.34 22.80
N TRP A 702 9.23 -15.85 21.55
CA TRP A 702 8.03 -16.34 20.84
C TRP A 702 8.09 -17.80 20.36
N MET A 703 9.08 -18.58 20.81
CA MET A 703 9.19 -20.02 20.52
C MET A 703 9.30 -20.90 21.79
N ASP A 704 8.68 -20.48 22.89
CA ASP A 704 8.35 -21.38 24.02
C ASP A 704 6.83 -21.69 24.00
N PRO A 705 6.40 -22.79 23.36
CA PRO A 705 4.99 -23.15 23.25
C PRO A 705 4.36 -23.66 24.56
N SER A 706 5.08 -23.64 25.69
CA SER A 706 4.65 -24.25 26.95
C SER A 706 4.09 -23.27 28.00
N ARG A 707 4.09 -21.95 27.74
CA ARG A 707 3.91 -20.92 28.78
C ARG A 707 2.74 -19.92 28.62
N SER A 708 1.67 -20.30 27.92
CA SER A 708 0.45 -19.45 27.79
C SER A 708 -0.87 -20.21 27.97
N ALA A 709 -1.23 -20.55 29.21
CA ALA A 709 -2.54 -21.11 29.56
C ALA A 709 -3.03 -20.65 30.94
N SER A 710 -3.70 -19.50 31.01
CA SER A 710 -4.29 -18.95 32.24
C SER A 710 -5.54 -18.11 31.96
N THR A 711 -6.57 -18.74 31.39
CA THR A 711 -7.88 -18.12 31.13
C THR A 711 -8.98 -19.04 31.69
N PRO A 712 -9.98 -18.52 32.45
CA PRO A 712 -10.95 -19.36 33.15
C PRO A 712 -11.98 -20.05 32.22
N PRO A 713 -12.61 -21.16 32.66
CA PRO A 713 -13.36 -22.04 31.77
C PRO A 713 -14.80 -21.57 31.52
N ILE A 714 -15.18 -21.53 30.24
CA ILE A 714 -16.60 -21.53 29.84
C ILE A 714 -17.10 -22.97 29.82
N ARG A 715 -18.22 -23.23 30.51
CA ARG A 715 -18.92 -24.53 30.44
C ARG A 715 -19.43 -24.78 29.01
N SER A 716 -19.05 -25.91 28.44
CA SER A 716 -19.86 -26.58 27.41
C SER A 716 -20.20 -27.99 27.90
N MET A 717 -21.47 -28.39 27.77
CA MET A 717 -21.97 -29.69 28.22
C MET A 717 -22.26 -30.59 27.02
N MET A 718 -21.37 -31.55 26.74
CA MET A 718 -21.75 -32.83 26.13
C MET A 718 -20.88 -33.96 26.70
N THR A 719 -21.51 -35.11 26.95
CA THR A 719 -20.88 -36.34 27.46
C THR A 719 -20.30 -37.19 26.34
N PRO A 720 -19.10 -37.79 26.51
CA PRO A 720 -18.47 -38.63 25.49
C PRO A 720 -18.89 -40.13 25.62
N PRO A 721 -18.81 -40.91 24.52
CA PRO A 721 -18.90 -42.37 24.57
C PRO A 721 -17.52 -43.06 24.65
N ALA A 722 -17.48 -44.16 25.43
CA ALA A 722 -16.58 -45.32 25.36
C ALA A 722 -15.04 -45.15 25.17
N ARG A 723 -14.28 -45.65 26.17
CA ARG A 723 -12.85 -46.01 26.03
C ARG A 723 -12.69 -47.40 25.40
N LEU A 724 -11.54 -47.66 24.79
CA LEU A 724 -10.89 -48.99 24.81
C LEU A 724 -9.42 -48.85 25.28
N PRO A 725 -8.86 -49.79 26.06
CA PRO A 725 -7.53 -49.66 26.66
C PRO A 725 -6.47 -50.62 26.06
N SER A 726 -5.24 -50.57 26.62
CA SER A 726 -4.12 -51.52 26.46
C SER A 726 -3.31 -51.40 25.15
N LEU A 727 -2.01 -51.71 25.07
CA LEU A 727 -1.03 -52.26 26.04
C LEU A 727 0.28 -51.43 26.05
N PRO A 728 1.08 -51.46 27.14
CA PRO A 728 2.48 -51.02 27.13
C PRO A 728 3.43 -52.17 26.75
N LEU A 729 4.60 -51.87 26.17
CA LEU A 729 5.69 -52.85 26.04
C LEU A 729 7.06 -52.26 26.40
N GLU A 730 7.87 -53.16 26.95
CA GLU A 730 9.22 -53.04 27.48
C GLU A 730 10.21 -52.44 26.45
N ARG A 731 11.23 -51.64 26.82
CA ARG A 731 12.18 -51.71 27.96
C ARG A 731 13.17 -52.88 27.86
N ILE A 732 14.02 -52.86 26.84
CA ILE A 732 15.29 -53.59 26.85
C ILE A 732 16.41 -52.60 27.20
N THR A 733 17.19 -52.93 28.23
CA THR A 733 18.42 -52.23 28.61
C THR A 733 19.61 -53.00 28.06
N GLU A 734 20.57 -52.33 27.44
CA GLU A 734 21.91 -52.90 27.25
C GLU A 734 22.99 -51.82 27.31
N THR A 735 24.20 -52.23 27.69
CA THR A 735 25.19 -51.34 28.30
C THR A 735 26.56 -51.44 27.66
N SER A 736 27.20 -50.29 27.41
CA SER A 736 28.66 -50.18 27.43
C SER A 736 29.12 -48.73 27.61
N ALA A 737 29.81 -48.47 28.72
CA ALA A 737 30.80 -47.40 28.80
C ALA A 737 32.18 -47.97 28.38
N PRO A 738 33.20 -47.12 28.22
CA PRO A 738 34.10 -47.00 29.38
C PRO A 738 34.35 -45.55 29.85
N ASN A 739 34.90 -45.45 31.06
CA ASN A 739 35.36 -44.22 31.71
C ASN A 739 36.73 -43.79 31.16
N GLU A 740 36.94 -42.48 30.98
CA GLU A 740 38.16 -41.69 31.27
C GLU A 740 37.95 -40.25 30.71
N GLY A 741 38.36 -39.15 31.35
CA GLY A 741 38.95 -38.98 32.68
C GLY A 741 38.91 -37.51 33.15
N LEU A 742 38.99 -37.30 34.46
CA LEU A 742 38.91 -36.04 35.22
C LEU A 742 39.59 -34.78 34.62
N GLY A 743 38.95 -33.62 34.75
CA GLY A 743 39.56 -32.30 34.42
C GLY A 743 38.82 -31.10 35.05
N VAL A 744 39.01 -30.83 36.33
CA VAL A 744 38.33 -29.74 37.07
C VAL A 744 39.28 -28.57 37.37
N THR A 745 39.09 -27.45 36.67
CA THR A 745 39.55 -26.09 37.06
C THR A 745 38.55 -25.07 36.50
N SER A 746 37.69 -24.39 37.28
CA SER A 746 37.97 -23.34 38.28
C SER A 746 38.44 -21.99 37.70
N ASN A 747 37.55 -21.00 37.73
CA ASN A 747 37.78 -19.54 37.85
C ASN A 747 39.08 -18.93 37.29
N ALA A 748 38.99 -18.21 36.17
CA ALA A 748 39.83 -17.04 35.92
C ALA A 748 39.11 -16.01 35.02
N ARG A 749 38.81 -14.82 35.57
CA ARG A 749 38.32 -13.64 34.85
C ARG A 749 39.46 -12.60 34.81
N PRO A 750 40.02 -12.25 33.64
CA PRO A 750 40.94 -11.13 33.53
C PRO A 750 40.23 -9.90 32.95
N GLU A 751 40.08 -8.85 33.76
CA GLU A 751 39.99 -7.48 33.25
C GLU A 751 41.41 -6.95 32.99
N LEU A 752 41.75 -6.52 31.77
CA LEU A 752 42.83 -5.57 31.46
C LEU A 752 42.54 -5.04 30.04
N ARG A 753 42.07 -3.79 29.90
CA ARG A 753 42.89 -2.57 29.71
C ARG A 753 43.92 -2.64 28.57
N ALA A 754 43.58 -1.93 27.50
CA ALA A 754 44.44 -0.98 26.79
C ALA A 754 45.90 -1.41 26.44
N LEU A 755 46.06 -1.91 25.22
CA LEU A 755 47.26 -1.64 24.42
C LEU A 755 46.84 -0.99 23.10
N GLY A 756 47.24 0.26 22.89
CA GLY A 756 47.07 0.95 21.61
C GLY A 756 48.21 0.56 20.67
N LEU A 757 47.90 -0.14 19.59
CA LEU A 757 48.83 -0.42 18.49
C LEU A 757 48.22 0.12 17.19
N GLY A 758 48.68 1.32 16.80
CA GLY A 758 48.32 1.91 15.51
C GLY A 758 49.11 1.24 14.38
N LEU A 759 48.41 0.72 13.38
CA LEU A 759 48.97 0.30 12.09
C LEU A 759 48.20 0.96 10.93
N PRO A 760 48.81 1.09 9.75
CA PRO A 760 48.67 2.33 8.97
C PRO A 760 47.43 2.39 8.06
N SER A 761 46.97 3.63 7.83
CA SER A 761 45.93 3.95 6.85
C SER A 761 46.35 3.50 5.44
N ALA A 762 45.64 2.51 4.89
CA ALA A 762 45.76 2.14 3.48
C ALA A 762 45.32 3.30 2.57
N ARG A 763 45.99 3.44 1.43
CA ARG A 763 45.78 4.56 0.48
C ARG A 763 44.41 4.48 -0.19
N ARG A 764 43.63 5.57 -0.17
CA ARG A 764 42.59 5.79 -1.18
C ARG A 764 43.26 6.04 -2.54
N PRO A 765 42.81 5.43 -3.65
CA PRO A 765 43.14 5.89 -5.00
C PRO A 765 42.45 7.25 -5.28
N ALA A 766 42.93 7.96 -6.29
CA ALA A 766 42.52 9.35 -6.56
C ALA A 766 41.08 9.49 -7.08
N SER A 767 40.44 10.59 -6.73
CA SER A 767 39.13 11.00 -7.26
C SER A 767 39.24 11.54 -8.69
N VAL A 768 38.40 11.04 -9.59
CA VAL A 768 38.10 11.69 -10.88
C VAL A 768 37.30 12.98 -10.60
N PRO A 769 37.60 14.12 -11.27
CA PRO A 769 36.87 15.37 -11.03
C PRO A 769 35.44 15.32 -11.58
N ALA A 770 34.48 15.76 -10.78
CA ALA A 770 33.11 16.00 -11.23
C ALA A 770 33.00 17.33 -12.02
N PRO A 771 32.07 17.45 -12.99
CA PRO A 771 31.83 18.71 -13.69
C PRO A 771 31.23 19.77 -12.75
N ALA A 772 31.52 21.04 -13.02
CA ALA A 772 31.08 22.15 -12.18
C ALA A 772 29.57 22.43 -12.32
N PRO A 773 28.85 22.77 -11.23
CA PRO A 773 27.48 23.24 -11.30
C PRO A 773 27.43 24.65 -11.93
N VAL A 774 26.41 24.89 -12.75
CA VAL A 774 26.21 26.17 -13.48
C VAL A 774 25.83 27.29 -12.50
N THR A 775 26.43 28.46 -12.64
CA THR A 775 26.35 29.55 -11.65
C THR A 775 25.17 30.50 -11.85
N THR A 776 23.95 29.97 -12.01
CA THR A 776 22.71 30.78 -12.17
C THR A 776 22.18 31.32 -10.85
N ASP A 777 22.05 30.48 -9.84
CA ASP A 777 21.17 30.72 -8.69
C ASP A 777 21.63 31.90 -7.82
N ARG A 778 22.95 32.13 -7.75
CA ARG A 778 23.55 33.27 -7.03
C ARG A 778 23.18 34.64 -7.61
N ARG A 779 22.59 34.73 -8.81
CA ARG A 779 21.98 35.98 -9.30
C ARG A 779 20.55 36.16 -8.80
N ILE A 780 19.76 35.07 -8.76
CA ILE A 780 18.35 35.11 -8.33
C ILE A 780 18.24 35.49 -6.85
N SER A 781 19.04 34.85 -5.97
CA SER A 781 19.05 35.20 -4.55
C SER A 781 19.46 36.65 -4.27
N ARG A 782 20.28 37.25 -5.14
CA ARG A 782 20.74 38.64 -5.00
C ARG A 782 19.69 39.64 -5.52
N ALA A 783 18.96 39.28 -6.58
CA ALA A 783 17.84 40.08 -7.07
C ALA A 783 16.68 40.12 -6.05
N LEU A 784 16.30 38.96 -5.50
CA LEU A 784 15.28 38.88 -4.43
C LEU A 784 15.69 39.67 -3.18
N SER A 785 16.96 39.58 -2.77
CA SER A 785 17.46 40.36 -1.62
C SER A 785 17.40 41.88 -1.86
N MET A 786 17.58 42.36 -3.10
CA MET A 786 17.46 43.78 -3.43
C MET A 786 16.00 44.23 -3.61
N ALA A 787 15.10 43.34 -4.05
CA ALA A 787 13.67 43.63 -4.13
C ALA A 787 13.07 43.85 -2.73
N LEU A 788 13.35 42.94 -1.79
CA LEU A 788 12.92 43.06 -0.39
C LEU A 788 13.53 44.27 0.32
N GLU A 789 14.75 44.68 -0.05
CA GLU A 789 15.41 45.88 0.50
C GLU A 789 14.80 47.18 -0.05
N ALA A 790 14.27 47.17 -1.29
CA ALA A 790 13.52 48.30 -1.86
C ALA A 790 12.09 48.41 -1.28
N GLU A 791 11.38 47.29 -1.17
CA GLU A 791 10.01 47.20 -0.64
C GLU A 791 9.90 47.68 0.81
N ASN A 792 10.93 47.42 1.64
CA ASN A 792 11.02 47.94 3.00
C ASN A 792 11.29 49.46 3.08
N MET A 793 11.81 50.10 2.02
CA MET A 793 11.97 51.57 2.01
C MET A 793 10.66 52.28 1.65
N THR A 794 9.84 51.70 0.78
CA THR A 794 8.53 52.24 0.37
C THR A 794 7.44 52.15 1.44
N LEU A 795 7.71 51.50 2.57
CA LEU A 795 6.78 51.40 3.73
C LEU A 795 7.16 52.36 4.87
N THR A 796 7.96 53.39 4.61
CA THR A 796 8.47 54.34 5.61
C THR A 796 8.36 55.83 5.22
N GLU A 797 7.57 56.15 4.20
CA GLU A 797 7.07 57.50 3.89
C GLU A 797 5.54 57.56 4.04
#